data_AF-A0A7C5YCS6-F1
#
_entry.id   AF-A0A7C5YCS6-F1
#
_cell.length_a   1.000
_cell.length_b   1.000
_cell.length_c   1.000
_cell.angle_alpha   90.00
_cell.angle_beta   90.00
_cell.angle_gamma   90.00
#
_symmetry.space_group_name_H-M   'P 1'
#
loop_
_entity.id
_entity.type
_entity.pdbx_description
1 polymer ?
#
loop_
_entity_poly.entity_id
_entity_poly.type
_entity_poly.pdbx_seq_one_letter_code
_entity_poly.pdbx_strand_id
1 'polypeptide(L)'
;METVICPNCGARNAVRASTCWRCYSSLKGAISQSAVPTMHPLLLSLRSTATKYLAEVPPYQWFAILFLVMLFAMVAMLRPTGEALSLLLIQMALFALGAVAMDVVLGQGGIDLSIGAIAALSGSVSLLLLPVDVSAAVAGGFVTGVFAGVINAIIVGMAPTPPAITTLATGALILYTACFIRSKLPPTWEDALFTFVCRGSVYGIPMPVLTVVLIVLLFYWLWLRELTRVSPVRQRRTTMTVKKAWVEPVYVFSGLLAGIVGIFGTAGSNVTAQPIAPDWTWVLAPLAGALLGGATLNGDMGGIGSAILGGALLTLLLYVCEELHLPISGLPLVVLLVFVSVWMDELKRASLEDLKKAWRKLLVRIWGEELDRAKMARTLFYMFLTCCVIVFGFYAVLSYYAVNRVPPHFAMALQPMGKVEAQVVGSEEWQPVHHRQLLSEGTKLRLEDKARLLLRFSDGSTIDVRGSSEFSLVSIDDISTGIPSTRFELNTGNLWAWIKRRLEHSTDYSIETPAAVLGVRGTKFKTSVRGGEANVAVIEGSVSVMMPRGVETVTSGEEALVSKLTRAIRKMRLAENVLKMLRREFVELQKLLMRELRRAWRNNLLERGWVVMCIVLLVFSIFSAYIFHLERLEEMRKAIWDRQAQTLGLVHLYIQQKRFDEARKLLQRVIEEDPQSEWGMRAQRMLEEWEAQRREIEKEEQSEQ
;
A
#
# COMPACT_ATOMS: atom_id res chain seq x y z
N MET A 1 -14.64 56.78 45.59
CA MET A 1 -14.33 55.49 44.91
C MET A 1 -13.29 54.78 45.76
N GLU A 2 -13.61 53.59 46.27
CA GLU A 2 -12.65 52.77 47.00
C GLU A 2 -11.47 52.41 46.09
N THR A 3 -10.24 52.47 46.63
CA THR A 3 -9.01 52.16 45.90
C THR A 3 -8.18 51.15 46.67
N VAL A 4 -7.58 50.18 45.99
CA VAL A 4 -6.65 49.19 46.57
C VAL A 4 -5.22 49.56 46.19
N ILE A 5 -4.30 49.51 47.17
CA ILE A 5 -2.89 49.82 46.95
C ILE A 5 -2.16 48.55 46.49
N CYS A 6 -1.46 48.61 45.36
CA CYS A 6 -0.69 47.48 44.86
C CYS A 6 0.48 47.13 45.80
N PRO A 7 0.60 45.88 46.28
CA PRO A 7 1.65 45.49 47.21
C PRO A 7 3.05 45.49 46.58
N ASN A 8 3.17 45.43 45.25
CA ASN A 8 4.46 45.36 44.56
C ASN A 8 5.07 46.74 44.24
N CYS A 9 4.25 47.76 43.97
CA CYS A 9 4.75 49.08 43.55
C CYS A 9 4.07 50.29 44.23
N GLY A 10 3.16 50.06 45.18
CA GLY A 10 2.50 51.11 45.96
C GLY A 10 1.48 51.98 45.22
N ALA A 11 1.14 51.66 43.96
CA ALA A 11 0.19 52.44 43.18
C ALA A 11 -1.28 52.18 43.61
N ARG A 12 -2.11 53.23 43.68
CA ARG A 12 -3.55 53.11 43.94
C ARG A 12 -4.26 52.65 42.65
N ASN A 13 -4.95 51.53 42.73
CA ASN A 13 -5.76 50.96 41.65
C ASN A 13 -7.24 50.89 42.07
N ALA A 14 -8.14 50.79 41.10
CA ALA A 14 -9.55 50.55 41.37
C ALA A 14 -9.77 49.15 41.98
N VAL A 15 -10.73 48.99 42.91
CA VAL A 15 -10.99 47.74 43.66
C VAL A 15 -11.26 46.52 42.77
N ARG A 16 -11.71 46.71 41.52
CA ARG A 16 -11.98 45.63 40.56
C ARG A 16 -10.87 45.37 39.54
N ALA A 17 -9.72 46.05 39.65
CA ALA A 17 -8.60 45.83 38.73
C ALA A 17 -7.84 44.55 39.11
N SER A 18 -7.84 43.54 38.23
CA SER A 18 -7.11 42.28 38.41
C SER A 18 -5.60 42.40 38.22
N THR A 19 -5.10 43.53 37.69
CA THR A 19 -3.67 43.79 37.44
C THR A 19 -3.32 45.25 37.74
N CYS A 20 -2.10 45.49 38.25
CA CYS A 20 -1.59 46.84 38.53
C CYS A 20 -1.11 47.51 37.25
N TRP A 21 -1.70 48.67 36.91
CA TRP A 21 -1.38 49.39 35.67
C TRP A 21 0.10 49.81 35.58
N ARG A 22 0.71 50.22 36.71
CA ARG A 22 2.11 50.66 36.74
C ARG A 22 3.10 49.51 36.54
N CYS A 23 2.86 48.35 37.16
CA CYS A 23 3.69 47.15 36.96
C CYS A 23 3.59 46.59 35.53
N TYR A 24 2.41 46.71 34.91
CA TYR A 24 2.22 46.24 33.53
C TYR A 24 2.92 47.14 32.50
N SER A 25 3.03 48.44 32.77
CA SER A 25 3.67 49.39 31.85
C SER A 25 5.19 49.19 31.70
N SER A 26 5.89 48.71 32.74
CA SER A 26 7.35 48.50 32.65
C SER A 26 7.75 47.29 31.81
N LEU A 27 6.88 46.26 31.74
CA LEU A 27 7.07 45.09 30.87
C LEU A 27 7.01 45.45 29.38
N LYS A 28 6.24 46.48 29.02
CA LYS A 28 6.17 46.98 27.63
C LYS A 28 7.46 47.64 27.15
N GLY A 29 8.26 48.21 28.06
CA GLY A 29 9.54 48.84 27.73
C GLY A 29 10.68 47.85 27.55
N ALA A 30 10.66 46.70 28.24
CA ALA A 30 11.75 45.72 28.17
C ALA A 30 11.76 44.89 26.87
N ILE A 31 10.64 44.83 26.15
CA ILE A 31 10.50 44.02 24.93
C ILE A 31 11.03 44.77 23.68
N SER A 32 11.24 46.09 23.74
CA SER A 32 11.62 46.89 22.58
C SER A 32 13.13 47.03 22.31
N GLN A 33 14.01 46.39 23.10
CA GLN A 33 15.46 46.63 23.04
C GLN A 33 16.36 45.43 22.67
N SER A 34 15.85 44.25 22.28
CA SER A 34 16.74 43.18 21.81
C SER A 34 17.07 43.32 20.32
N ALA A 35 18.23 43.93 20.04
CA ALA A 35 18.84 43.95 18.71
C ALA A 35 19.21 42.54 18.24
N VAL A 36 18.73 42.14 17.05
CA VAL A 36 19.08 40.88 16.37
C VAL A 36 20.15 41.18 15.31
N PRO A 37 21.25 40.39 15.22
CA PRO A 37 22.32 40.65 14.27
C PRO A 37 21.87 40.46 12.82
N THR A 38 22.37 41.31 11.93
CA THR A 38 22.03 41.36 10.50
C THR A 38 22.63 40.18 9.73
N MET A 39 21.81 39.17 9.44
CA MET A 39 22.07 38.17 8.40
C MET A 39 21.54 38.63 7.03
N HIS A 40 22.14 38.12 5.95
CA HIS A 40 21.86 38.48 4.56
C HIS A 40 20.38 38.22 4.16
N PRO A 41 19.69 39.15 3.46
CA PRO A 41 18.23 39.11 3.23
C PRO A 41 17.70 37.83 2.55
N LEU A 42 18.49 37.23 1.66
CA LEU A 42 18.14 35.98 0.98
C LEU A 42 18.01 34.79 1.94
N LEU A 43 18.90 34.68 2.94
CA LEU A 43 18.89 33.60 3.94
C LEU A 43 17.71 33.77 4.92
N LEU A 44 17.29 35.00 5.21
CA LEU A 44 16.09 35.29 6.01
C LEU A 44 14.80 34.93 5.26
N SER A 45 14.73 35.14 3.94
CA SER A 45 13.56 34.73 3.15
C SER A 45 13.44 33.19 3.10
N LEU A 46 14.52 32.48 2.78
CA LEU A 46 14.56 31.01 2.75
C LEU A 46 14.27 30.40 4.13
N ARG A 47 14.86 30.97 5.21
CA ARG A 47 14.62 30.49 6.57
C ARG A 47 13.21 30.80 7.05
N SER A 48 12.63 31.98 6.78
CA SER A 48 11.28 32.33 7.22
C SER A 48 10.17 31.62 6.44
N THR A 49 10.38 31.31 5.16
CA THR A 49 9.49 30.46 4.37
C THR A 49 9.60 29.01 4.80
N ALA A 50 10.81 28.48 4.99
CA ALA A 50 11.01 27.11 5.47
C ALA A 50 10.50 26.93 6.91
N THR A 51 10.73 27.87 7.83
CA THR A 51 10.24 27.75 9.21
C THR A 51 8.74 27.94 9.31
N LYS A 52 8.10 28.74 8.46
CA LYS A 52 6.63 28.79 8.37
C LYS A 52 6.05 27.46 7.87
N TYR A 53 6.58 26.92 6.78
CA TYR A 53 6.13 25.62 6.27
C TYR A 53 6.39 24.47 7.25
N LEU A 54 7.58 24.41 7.88
CA LEU A 54 7.93 23.38 8.86
C LEU A 54 7.13 23.49 10.17
N ALA A 55 6.69 24.69 10.56
CA ALA A 55 5.86 24.91 11.75
C ALA A 55 4.35 24.67 11.51
N GLU A 56 3.90 24.76 10.26
CA GLU A 56 2.50 24.48 9.87
C GLU A 56 2.25 23.01 9.53
N VAL A 57 3.31 22.20 9.33
CA VAL A 57 3.21 20.74 9.17
C VAL A 57 2.69 20.15 10.49
N PRO A 58 1.47 19.57 10.50
CA PRO A 58 0.90 18.99 11.70
C PRO A 58 1.80 17.90 12.29
N PRO A 59 1.86 17.74 13.63
CA PRO A 59 2.73 16.76 14.29
C PRO A 59 2.62 15.33 13.74
N TYR A 60 1.42 14.93 13.27
CA TYR A 60 1.18 13.61 12.69
C TYR A 60 1.90 13.39 11.34
N GLN A 61 2.15 14.45 10.55
CA GLN A 61 2.92 14.35 9.31
C GLN A 61 4.41 14.12 9.61
N TRP A 62 4.94 14.69 10.69
CA TRP A 62 6.29 14.38 11.18
C TRP A 62 6.42 12.94 11.67
N PHE A 63 5.42 12.41 12.36
CA PHE A 63 5.36 11.00 12.73
C PHE A 63 5.28 10.08 11.50
N ALA A 64 4.54 10.47 10.45
CA ALA A 64 4.49 9.73 9.20
C ALA A 64 5.85 9.71 8.47
N ILE A 65 6.55 10.85 8.43
CA ILE A 65 7.90 10.95 7.85
C ILE A 65 8.90 10.11 8.66
N LEU A 66 8.88 10.19 9.99
CA LEU A 66 9.72 9.37 10.86
C LEU A 66 9.43 7.88 10.72
N PHE A 67 8.16 7.49 10.59
CA PHE A 67 7.75 6.13 10.31
C PHE A 67 8.27 5.66 8.94
N LEU A 68 8.20 6.51 7.92
CA LEU A 68 8.68 6.22 6.57
C LEU A 68 10.21 6.06 6.54
N VAL A 69 10.94 6.91 7.28
CA VAL A 69 12.41 6.80 7.46
C VAL A 69 12.77 5.51 8.21
N MET A 70 12.05 5.17 9.28
CA MET A 70 12.26 3.93 10.04
C MET A 70 11.99 2.69 9.17
N LEU A 71 10.92 2.71 8.36
CA LEU A 71 10.53 1.62 7.50
C LEU A 71 11.50 1.46 6.32
N PHE A 72 12.00 2.56 5.77
CA PHE A 72 13.11 2.56 4.80
C PHE A 72 14.40 2.00 5.41
N ALA A 73 14.76 2.41 6.62
CA ALA A 73 15.94 1.90 7.34
C ALA A 73 15.82 0.39 7.62
N MET A 74 14.64 -0.07 8.04
CA MET A 74 14.35 -1.50 8.24
C MET A 74 14.54 -2.29 6.94
N VAL A 75 14.00 -1.80 5.82
CA VAL A 75 14.16 -2.43 4.50
C VAL A 75 15.62 -2.48 4.06
N ALA A 76 16.37 -1.39 4.23
CA ALA A 76 17.78 -1.33 3.92
C ALA A 76 18.61 -2.33 4.75
N MET A 77 18.20 -2.62 5.99
CA MET A 77 18.84 -3.64 6.84
C MET A 77 18.48 -5.09 6.44
N LEU A 78 17.28 -5.33 5.94
CA LEU A 78 16.83 -6.68 5.53
C LEU A 78 17.54 -7.19 4.26
N ARG A 79 17.98 -6.29 3.36
CA ARG A 79 18.71 -6.63 2.13
C ARG A 79 19.84 -5.62 1.87
N PRO A 80 21.02 -5.76 2.49
CA PRO A 80 22.10 -4.77 2.45
C PRO A 80 22.85 -4.66 1.10
N THR A 81 22.31 -5.22 0.01
CA THR A 81 22.92 -5.20 -1.32
C THR A 81 22.53 -3.95 -2.12
N GLY A 82 23.48 -3.31 -2.79
CA GLY A 82 23.22 -2.12 -3.61
C GLY A 82 22.22 -2.33 -4.76
N GLU A 83 22.14 -3.55 -5.30
CA GLU A 83 21.16 -3.91 -6.33
C GLU A 83 19.72 -3.91 -5.80
N ALA A 84 19.48 -4.52 -4.64
CA ALA A 84 18.15 -4.53 -3.99
C ALA A 84 17.68 -3.10 -3.68
N LEU A 85 18.58 -2.23 -3.20
CA LEU A 85 18.27 -0.82 -2.96
C LEU A 85 17.94 -0.09 -4.27
N SER A 86 18.69 -0.35 -5.34
CA SER A 86 18.46 0.26 -6.66
C SER A 86 17.09 -0.14 -7.23
N LEU A 87 16.71 -1.41 -7.12
CA LEU A 87 15.40 -1.91 -7.55
C LEU A 87 14.27 -1.30 -6.73
N LEU A 88 14.44 -1.15 -5.41
CA LEU A 88 13.47 -0.47 -4.55
C LEU A 88 13.29 1.00 -4.96
N LEU A 89 14.39 1.73 -5.18
CA LEU A 89 14.35 3.13 -5.61
C LEU A 89 13.68 3.30 -6.96
N ILE A 90 13.90 2.37 -7.90
CA ILE A 90 13.18 2.32 -9.17
C ILE A 90 11.68 2.16 -8.93
N GLN A 91 11.24 1.19 -8.11
CA GLN A 91 9.83 1.01 -7.81
C GLN A 91 9.21 2.24 -7.13
N MET A 92 9.93 2.87 -6.19
CA MET A 92 9.48 4.09 -5.51
C MET A 92 9.24 5.22 -6.51
N ALA A 93 10.14 5.39 -7.48
CA ALA A 93 9.99 6.36 -8.55
C ALA A 93 8.77 6.07 -9.42
N LEU A 94 8.53 4.80 -9.81
CA LEU A 94 7.40 4.44 -10.66
C LEU A 94 6.05 4.70 -10.00
N PHE A 95 5.88 4.30 -8.74
CA PHE A 95 4.65 4.59 -8.00
C PHE A 95 4.49 6.08 -7.71
N ALA A 96 5.59 6.81 -7.48
CA ALA A 96 5.55 8.27 -7.33
C ALA A 96 5.07 8.97 -8.61
N LEU A 97 5.56 8.58 -9.79
CA LEU A 97 5.10 9.12 -11.07
C LEU A 97 3.62 8.80 -11.32
N GLY A 98 3.19 7.57 -11.02
CA GLY A 98 1.78 7.18 -11.10
C GLY A 98 0.91 8.01 -10.14
N ALA A 99 1.35 8.21 -8.90
CA ALA A 99 0.64 9.02 -7.91
C ALA A 99 0.52 10.48 -8.36
N VAL A 100 1.58 11.06 -8.94
CA VAL A 100 1.53 12.42 -9.52
C VAL A 100 0.54 12.49 -10.69
N ALA A 101 0.56 11.50 -11.59
CA ALA A 101 -0.38 11.42 -12.70
C ALA A 101 -1.84 11.41 -12.21
N MET A 102 -2.12 10.67 -11.14
CA MET A 102 -3.45 10.63 -10.53
C MET A 102 -3.79 11.90 -9.74
N ASP A 103 -2.86 12.50 -9.00
CA ASP A 103 -3.10 13.72 -8.19
C ASP A 103 -3.55 14.90 -9.07
N VAL A 104 -2.95 15.09 -10.25
CA VAL A 104 -3.37 16.15 -11.18
C VAL A 104 -4.79 15.88 -11.72
N VAL A 105 -5.13 14.63 -12.01
CA VAL A 105 -6.48 14.22 -12.46
C VAL A 105 -7.51 14.46 -11.34
N LEU A 106 -7.18 14.06 -10.11
CA LEU A 106 -8.01 14.29 -8.93
C LEU A 106 -8.23 15.78 -8.69
N GLY A 107 -7.20 16.62 -8.84
CA GLY A 107 -7.30 18.07 -8.68
C GLY A 107 -8.32 18.77 -9.58
N GLN A 108 -8.72 18.15 -10.70
CA GLN A 108 -9.79 18.65 -11.57
C GLN A 108 -11.15 17.96 -11.34
N GLY A 109 -11.25 17.09 -10.34
CA GLY A 109 -12.45 16.30 -10.04
C GLY A 109 -12.63 15.07 -10.94
N GLY A 110 -11.58 14.64 -11.66
CA GLY A 110 -11.56 13.42 -12.45
C GLY A 110 -10.95 12.24 -11.69
N ILE A 111 -11.06 11.03 -12.26
CA ILE A 111 -10.33 9.84 -11.83
C ILE A 111 -9.82 9.12 -13.09
N ASP A 112 -8.55 8.68 -13.09
CA ASP A 112 -7.94 7.93 -14.19
C ASP A 112 -7.46 6.55 -13.74
N LEU A 113 -8.32 5.54 -13.85
CA LEU A 113 -7.99 4.15 -13.49
C LEU A 113 -7.19 3.42 -14.59
N SER A 114 -6.84 4.11 -15.68
CA SER A 114 -6.12 3.50 -16.80
C SER A 114 -4.59 3.63 -16.73
N ILE A 115 -4.04 4.38 -15.75
CA ILE A 115 -2.60 4.69 -15.63
C ILE A 115 -1.74 3.41 -15.71
N GLY A 116 -2.10 2.36 -14.96
CA GLY A 116 -1.38 1.08 -15.01
C GLY A 116 -1.47 0.37 -16.36
N ALA A 117 -2.63 0.44 -17.02
CA ALA A 117 -2.84 -0.14 -18.34
C ALA A 117 -2.04 0.60 -19.42
N ILE A 118 -2.03 1.94 -19.38
CA ILE A 118 -1.24 2.77 -20.29
C ILE A 118 0.25 2.50 -20.11
N ALA A 119 0.72 2.35 -18.87
CA ALA A 119 2.10 1.94 -18.58
C ALA A 119 2.41 0.55 -19.18
N ALA A 120 1.53 -0.42 -19.01
CA ALA A 120 1.70 -1.75 -19.58
C ALA A 120 1.77 -1.72 -21.12
N LEU A 121 0.89 -0.97 -21.78
CA LEU A 121 0.90 -0.83 -23.24
C LEU A 121 2.16 -0.11 -23.73
N SER A 122 2.52 1.00 -23.09
CA SER A 122 3.69 1.80 -23.47
C SER A 122 4.98 0.98 -23.37
N GLY A 123 5.16 0.22 -22.28
CA GLY A 123 6.30 -0.68 -22.16
C GLY A 123 6.28 -1.83 -23.18
N SER A 124 5.10 -2.34 -23.53
CA SER A 124 4.95 -3.39 -24.54
C SER A 124 5.31 -2.89 -25.95
N VAL A 125 4.91 -1.67 -26.29
CA VAL A 125 5.30 -1.01 -27.56
C VAL A 125 6.79 -0.68 -27.58
N SER A 126 7.37 -0.25 -26.46
CA SER A 126 8.82 -0.05 -26.37
C SER A 126 9.59 -1.33 -26.69
N LEU A 127 9.20 -2.47 -26.14
CA LEU A 127 9.83 -3.76 -26.45
C LEU A 127 9.57 -4.21 -27.90
N LEU A 128 8.39 -3.93 -28.45
CA LEU A 128 8.08 -4.23 -29.85
C LEU A 128 8.99 -3.48 -30.83
N LEU A 129 9.36 -2.25 -30.50
CA LEU A 129 10.20 -1.39 -31.33
C LEU A 129 11.70 -1.48 -31.00
N LEU A 130 12.07 -2.18 -29.92
CA LEU A 130 13.46 -2.39 -29.53
C LEU A 130 14.34 -3.01 -30.63
N PRO A 131 13.86 -3.93 -31.49
CA PRO A 131 14.65 -4.44 -32.60
C PRO A 131 14.97 -3.40 -33.70
N VAL A 132 14.26 -2.26 -33.74
CA VAL A 132 14.54 -1.18 -34.69
C VAL A 132 15.73 -0.37 -34.18
N ASP A 133 15.57 0.26 -33.01
CA ASP A 133 16.63 0.89 -32.21
C ASP A 133 16.07 1.33 -30.84
N VAL A 134 16.96 1.77 -29.95
CA VAL A 134 16.61 2.26 -28.61
C VAL A 134 15.79 3.55 -28.67
N SER A 135 16.06 4.42 -29.64
CA SER A 135 15.35 5.69 -29.80
C SER A 135 13.88 5.48 -30.17
N ALA A 136 13.59 4.55 -31.09
CA ALA A 136 12.24 4.14 -31.47
C ALA A 136 11.53 3.42 -30.32
N ALA A 137 12.23 2.60 -29.54
CA ALA A 137 11.68 1.97 -28.35
C ALA A 137 11.19 3.01 -27.33
N VAL A 138 12.04 3.98 -26.99
CA VAL A 138 11.70 5.05 -26.05
C VAL A 138 10.59 5.95 -26.62
N ALA A 139 10.75 6.42 -27.86
CA ALA A 139 9.77 7.29 -28.52
C ALA A 139 8.40 6.61 -28.66
N GLY A 140 8.37 5.34 -29.02
CA GLY A 140 7.14 4.56 -29.15
C GLY A 140 6.39 4.42 -27.83
N GLY A 141 7.10 4.21 -26.72
CA GLY A 141 6.49 4.20 -25.38
C GLY A 141 5.88 5.56 -25.02
N PHE A 142 6.60 6.66 -25.26
CA PHE A 142 6.12 8.01 -25.02
C PHE A 142 4.87 8.34 -25.86
N VAL A 143 4.94 8.11 -27.17
CA VAL A 143 3.84 8.37 -28.11
C VAL A 143 2.61 7.55 -27.74
N THR A 144 2.79 6.29 -27.35
CA THR A 144 1.70 5.42 -26.91
C THR A 144 0.99 5.96 -25.66
N GLY A 145 1.76 6.43 -24.68
CA GLY A 145 1.21 7.04 -23.46
C GLY A 145 0.38 8.29 -23.75
N VAL A 146 0.93 9.21 -24.55
CA VAL A 146 0.23 10.43 -24.98
C VAL A 146 -1.03 10.09 -25.78
N PHE A 147 -0.93 9.16 -26.73
CA PHE A 147 -2.05 8.74 -27.57
C PHE A 147 -3.20 8.14 -26.75
N ALA A 148 -2.89 7.25 -25.80
CA ALA A 148 -3.89 6.69 -24.90
C ALA A 148 -4.52 7.77 -23.99
N GLY A 149 -3.71 8.73 -23.52
CA GLY A 149 -4.19 9.90 -22.77
C GLY A 149 -5.14 10.78 -23.57
N VAL A 150 -4.86 11.01 -24.86
CA VAL A 150 -5.75 11.74 -25.79
C VAL A 150 -7.07 11.00 -25.97
N ILE A 151 -7.05 9.67 -26.13
CA ILE A 151 -8.27 8.87 -26.20
C ILE A 151 -9.11 9.05 -24.93
N ASN A 152 -8.49 8.95 -23.75
CA ASN A 152 -9.19 9.17 -22.50
C ASN A 152 -9.73 10.61 -22.37
N ALA A 153 -8.96 11.61 -22.79
CA ALA A 153 -9.38 13.01 -22.78
C ALA A 153 -10.65 13.22 -23.63
N ILE A 154 -10.68 12.66 -24.84
CA ILE A 154 -11.82 12.76 -25.76
C ILE A 154 -13.03 12.03 -25.18
N ILE A 155 -12.86 10.77 -24.77
CA ILE A 155 -14.00 9.96 -24.29
C ILE A 155 -14.55 10.54 -22.98
N VAL A 156 -13.71 10.98 -22.05
CA VAL A 156 -14.17 11.61 -20.80
C VAL A 156 -14.84 12.96 -21.06
N GLY A 157 -14.34 13.75 -22.03
CA GLY A 157 -14.95 15.04 -22.40
C GLY A 157 -16.34 14.89 -23.04
N MET A 158 -16.52 13.84 -23.86
CA MET A 158 -17.73 13.58 -24.63
C MET A 158 -18.76 12.66 -23.94
N ALA A 159 -18.31 11.67 -23.16
CA ALA A 159 -19.19 10.65 -22.61
C ALA A 159 -20.04 11.19 -21.44
N PRO A 160 -21.33 10.80 -21.34
CA PRO A 160 -22.19 11.14 -20.21
C PRO A 160 -21.92 10.28 -18.96
N THR A 161 -20.84 9.48 -18.94
CA THR A 161 -20.51 8.53 -17.87
C THR A 161 -19.49 9.12 -16.89
N PRO A 162 -19.51 8.70 -15.60
CA PRO A 162 -18.48 9.08 -14.64
C PRO A 162 -17.06 8.72 -15.13
N PRO A 163 -16.06 9.62 -15.02
CA PRO A 163 -14.73 9.39 -15.58
C PRO A 163 -14.02 8.13 -15.08
N ALA A 164 -14.25 7.72 -13.82
CA ALA A 164 -13.69 6.50 -13.26
C ALA A 164 -14.14 5.24 -14.03
N ILE A 165 -15.42 5.16 -14.41
CA ILE A 165 -15.96 4.02 -15.16
C ILE A 165 -15.41 4.03 -16.58
N THR A 166 -15.36 5.21 -17.20
CA THR A 166 -14.81 5.40 -18.54
C THR A 166 -13.35 4.95 -18.61
N THR A 167 -12.50 5.41 -17.70
CA THR A 167 -11.07 5.08 -17.67
C THR A 167 -10.79 3.65 -17.25
N LEU A 168 -11.65 3.04 -16.42
CA LEU A 168 -11.57 1.61 -16.15
C LEU A 168 -11.87 0.78 -17.41
N ALA A 169 -12.89 1.17 -18.18
CA ALA A 169 -13.27 0.47 -19.41
C ALA A 169 -12.22 0.63 -20.51
N THR A 170 -11.71 1.84 -20.75
CA THR A 170 -10.61 2.07 -21.70
C THR A 170 -9.33 1.38 -21.23
N GLY A 171 -9.04 1.44 -19.93
CA GLY A 171 -7.92 0.74 -19.30
C GLY A 171 -7.95 -0.77 -19.53
N ALA A 172 -9.12 -1.41 -19.41
CA ALA A 172 -9.25 -2.85 -19.68
C ALA A 172 -8.91 -3.21 -21.14
N LEU A 173 -9.36 -2.40 -22.11
CA LEU A 173 -9.05 -2.60 -23.53
C LEU A 173 -7.55 -2.36 -23.84
N ILE A 174 -6.98 -1.30 -23.26
CA ILE A 174 -5.56 -0.97 -23.38
C ILE A 174 -4.71 -2.11 -22.80
N LEU A 175 -5.09 -2.62 -21.62
CA LEU A 175 -4.39 -3.72 -20.97
C LEU A 175 -4.48 -5.01 -21.77
N TYR A 176 -5.65 -5.34 -22.32
CA TYR A 176 -5.80 -6.49 -23.22
C TYR A 176 -4.88 -6.37 -24.44
N THR A 177 -4.80 -5.18 -25.03
CA THR A 177 -3.91 -4.91 -26.18
C THR A 177 -2.44 -5.06 -25.80
N ALA A 178 -2.04 -4.59 -24.62
CA ALA A 178 -0.69 -4.75 -24.09
C ALA A 178 -0.32 -6.24 -23.94
N CYS A 179 -1.21 -7.04 -23.32
CA CYS A 179 -1.03 -8.48 -23.16
C CYS A 179 -0.97 -9.20 -24.52
N PHE A 180 -1.79 -8.80 -25.49
CA PHE A 180 -1.77 -9.36 -26.84
C PHE A 180 -0.45 -9.09 -27.56
N ILE A 181 0.08 -7.87 -27.50
CA ILE A 181 1.40 -7.54 -28.07
C ILE A 181 2.48 -8.41 -27.42
N ARG A 182 2.48 -8.52 -26.08
CA ARG A 182 3.46 -9.32 -25.34
C ARG A 182 3.41 -10.81 -25.66
N SER A 183 2.23 -11.37 -25.92
CA SER A 183 2.10 -12.78 -26.30
C SER A 183 2.88 -13.14 -27.57
N LYS A 184 3.28 -12.14 -28.36
CA LYS A 184 4.06 -12.31 -29.60
C LYS A 184 5.54 -11.94 -29.45
N LEU A 185 5.95 -11.40 -28.29
CA LEU A 185 7.35 -11.05 -28.04
C LEU A 185 8.12 -12.27 -27.50
N PRO A 186 9.45 -12.34 -27.70
CA PRO A 186 10.28 -13.37 -27.09
C PRO A 186 10.16 -13.35 -25.56
N PRO A 187 10.44 -14.44 -24.82
CA PRO A 187 10.33 -14.48 -23.36
C PRO A 187 11.34 -13.57 -22.63
N THR A 188 12.45 -13.24 -23.29
CA THR A 188 13.49 -12.35 -22.78
C THR A 188 13.91 -11.36 -23.86
N TRP A 189 14.50 -10.25 -23.42
CA TRP A 189 15.06 -9.22 -24.30
C TRP A 189 16.42 -8.80 -23.76
N GLU A 190 17.33 -8.44 -24.66
CA GLU A 190 18.69 -8.03 -24.30
C GLU A 190 19.14 -6.87 -25.17
N ASP A 191 19.30 -5.70 -24.56
CA ASP A 191 19.99 -4.56 -25.16
C ASP A 191 20.65 -3.70 -24.07
N ALA A 192 21.94 -3.40 -24.20
CA ALA A 192 22.71 -2.74 -23.14
C ALA A 192 22.29 -1.28 -22.93
N LEU A 193 21.98 -0.57 -24.01
CA LEU A 193 21.60 0.84 -23.97
C LEU A 193 20.19 1.01 -23.43
N PHE A 194 19.24 0.19 -23.88
CA PHE A 194 17.87 0.19 -23.35
C PHE A 194 17.85 -0.25 -21.88
N THR A 195 18.67 -1.23 -21.50
CA THR A 195 18.88 -1.62 -20.09
C THR A 195 19.39 -0.45 -19.26
N PHE A 196 20.37 0.31 -19.76
CA PHE A 196 20.91 1.49 -19.08
C PHE A 196 19.86 2.61 -18.95
N VAL A 197 19.06 2.87 -19.98
CA VAL A 197 17.95 3.84 -19.93
C VAL A 197 16.94 3.44 -18.86
N CYS A 198 16.62 2.14 -18.77
CA CYS A 198 15.51 1.68 -17.95
C CYS A 198 15.88 1.47 -16.48
N ARG A 199 17.06 0.88 -16.17
CA ARG A 199 17.53 0.61 -14.79
C ARG A 199 18.97 1.06 -14.49
N GLY A 200 19.65 1.69 -15.45
CA GLY A 200 20.98 2.21 -15.23
C GLY A 200 21.00 3.29 -14.17
N SER A 201 22.19 3.56 -13.63
CA SER A 201 22.41 4.59 -12.63
C SER A 201 23.44 5.61 -13.11
N VAL A 202 23.21 6.87 -12.76
CA VAL A 202 24.16 7.97 -12.98
C VAL A 202 24.57 8.48 -11.61
N TYR A 203 25.87 8.47 -11.31
CA TYR A 203 26.40 8.77 -9.96
C TYR A 203 25.73 7.96 -8.83
N GLY A 204 25.32 6.72 -9.11
CA GLY A 204 24.66 5.85 -8.14
C GLY A 204 23.16 6.10 -7.96
N ILE A 205 22.57 7.07 -8.68
CA ILE A 205 21.12 7.34 -8.66
C ILE A 205 20.46 6.69 -9.88
N PRO A 206 19.43 5.83 -9.70
CA PRO A 206 18.73 5.22 -10.82
C PRO A 206 18.05 6.25 -11.74
N MET A 207 18.06 6.00 -13.06
CA MET A 207 17.43 6.87 -14.06
C MET A 207 15.95 7.21 -13.78
N PRO A 208 15.09 6.29 -13.29
CA PRO A 208 13.72 6.63 -12.94
C PRO A 208 13.61 7.69 -11.83
N VAL A 209 14.52 7.66 -10.85
CA VAL A 209 14.57 8.65 -9.76
C VAL A 209 14.97 10.02 -10.31
N LEU A 210 15.94 10.08 -11.21
CA LEU A 210 16.33 11.33 -11.89
C LEU A 210 15.17 11.92 -12.70
N THR A 211 14.33 11.07 -13.29
CA THR A 211 13.14 11.51 -14.02
C THR A 211 12.10 12.14 -13.09
N VAL A 212 11.89 11.57 -11.89
CA VAL A 212 11.04 12.21 -10.86
C VAL A 212 11.61 13.58 -10.47
N VAL A 213 12.92 13.68 -10.23
CA VAL A 213 13.58 14.95 -9.91
C VAL A 213 13.39 15.96 -11.03
N LEU A 214 13.56 15.57 -12.29
CA LEU A 214 13.34 16.43 -13.45
C LEU A 214 11.89 16.93 -13.52
N ILE A 215 10.91 16.08 -13.25
CA ILE A 215 9.49 16.46 -13.25
C ILE A 215 9.19 17.45 -12.12
N VAL A 216 9.76 17.26 -10.92
CA VAL A 216 9.65 18.22 -9.82
C VAL A 216 10.27 19.57 -10.20
N LEU A 217 11.45 19.57 -10.80
CA LEU A 217 12.13 20.79 -11.25
C LEU A 217 11.34 21.50 -12.35
N LEU A 218 10.82 20.77 -13.33
CA LEU A 218 9.98 21.31 -14.40
C LEU A 218 8.70 21.93 -13.84
N PHE A 219 8.02 21.22 -12.93
CA PHE A 219 6.83 21.74 -12.27
C PHE A 219 7.13 23.01 -11.47
N TYR A 220 8.20 22.99 -10.66
CA TYR A 220 8.61 24.15 -9.88
C TYR A 220 9.00 25.33 -10.79
N TRP A 221 9.66 25.07 -11.91
CA TRP A 221 10.01 26.08 -12.90
C TRP A 221 8.78 26.69 -13.59
N LEU A 222 7.80 25.87 -13.98
CA LEU A 222 6.53 26.35 -14.54
C LEU A 222 5.74 27.17 -13.50
N TRP A 223 5.65 26.66 -12.27
CA TRP A 223 5.03 27.33 -11.13
C TRP A 223 5.66 28.70 -10.86
N LEU A 224 7.00 28.78 -10.84
CA LEU A 224 7.72 30.04 -10.67
C LEU A 224 7.50 31.04 -11.83
N ARG A 225 7.29 30.56 -13.07
CA ARG A 225 6.98 31.42 -14.21
C ARG A 225 5.58 32.04 -14.12
N GLU A 226 4.63 31.36 -13.50
CA GLU A 226 3.27 31.87 -13.27
C GLU A 226 3.15 32.70 -11.97
N LEU A 227 4.10 32.58 -11.03
CA LEU A 227 4.10 33.26 -9.72
C LEU A 227 4.93 34.54 -9.60
N THR A 228 5.15 35.24 -10.70
CA THR A 228 5.35 36.71 -10.65
C THR A 228 4.11 37.51 -11.05
N ARG A 229 2.96 36.85 -11.29
CA ARG A 229 1.71 37.53 -11.70
C ARG A 229 0.46 37.23 -10.87
N VAL A 230 0.51 36.35 -9.86
CA VAL A 230 -0.67 36.05 -9.04
C VAL A 230 -0.37 36.21 -7.54
N SER A 231 -0.99 37.23 -6.96
CA SER A 231 -1.02 37.53 -5.52
C SER A 231 -1.58 36.36 -4.70
N PRO A 232 -1.08 36.13 -3.46
CA PRO A 232 -1.54 35.05 -2.58
C PRO A 232 -2.89 35.40 -1.94
N VAL A 233 -3.96 35.37 -2.73
CA VAL A 233 -5.33 35.26 -2.21
C VAL A 233 -5.82 33.85 -2.51
N ARG A 234 -5.62 32.99 -1.51
CA ARG A 234 -6.49 31.87 -1.11
C ARG A 234 -7.60 31.57 -2.12
N GLN A 235 -7.41 30.54 -2.94
CA GLN A 235 -8.43 29.98 -3.82
C GLN A 235 -9.58 29.41 -2.98
N ARG A 236 -10.47 30.31 -2.55
CA ARG A 236 -11.83 29.96 -2.13
C ARG A 236 -12.59 29.70 -3.42
N ARG A 237 -12.70 28.44 -3.85
CA ARG A 237 -13.65 28.09 -4.90
C ARG A 237 -15.05 28.24 -4.32
N THR A 238 -15.67 29.37 -4.65
CA THR A 238 -17.11 29.41 -4.86
C THR A 238 -17.48 28.28 -5.82
N THR A 239 -18.65 27.71 -5.59
CA THR A 239 -19.40 26.82 -6.48
C THR A 239 -19.38 27.35 -7.92
N MET A 240 -18.30 27.05 -8.65
CA MET A 240 -18.18 27.26 -10.07
C MET A 240 -18.19 25.88 -10.70
N THR A 241 -19.29 25.60 -11.41
CA THR A 241 -19.33 24.65 -12.51
C THR A 241 -18.03 24.77 -13.30
N VAL A 242 -17.12 23.82 -13.10
CA VAL A 242 -15.83 23.79 -13.78
C VAL A 242 -16.12 23.69 -15.28
N LYS A 243 -15.69 24.69 -16.07
CA LYS A 243 -15.87 24.65 -17.52
C LYS A 243 -15.17 23.38 -18.04
N LYS A 244 -15.92 22.52 -18.75
CA LYS A 244 -15.44 21.25 -19.36
C LYS A 244 -14.06 21.35 -20.04
N ALA A 245 -13.73 22.52 -20.61
CA ALA A 245 -12.49 22.79 -21.33
C ALA A 245 -11.17 22.55 -20.56
N TRP A 246 -11.18 22.48 -19.23
CA TRP A 246 -9.95 22.27 -18.43
C TRP A 246 -9.72 20.81 -17.99
N VAL A 247 -10.69 19.92 -18.20
CA VAL A 247 -10.63 18.52 -17.74
C VAL A 247 -9.86 17.64 -18.74
N GLU A 248 -9.93 17.96 -20.03
CA GLU A 248 -9.38 17.14 -21.12
C GLU A 248 -7.84 17.09 -21.18
N PRO A 249 -7.08 18.20 -21.02
CA PRO A 249 -5.61 18.16 -21.13
C PRO A 249 -4.93 17.35 -20.02
N VAL A 250 -5.60 17.18 -18.88
CA VAL A 250 -5.03 16.48 -17.72
C VAL A 250 -4.91 14.98 -17.96
N TYR A 251 -5.81 14.39 -18.74
CA TYR A 251 -5.71 12.98 -19.15
C TYR A 251 -4.59 12.73 -20.17
N VAL A 252 -4.22 13.75 -20.96
CA VAL A 252 -3.03 13.66 -21.83
C VAL A 252 -1.75 13.68 -21.00
N PHE A 253 -1.72 14.53 -19.96
CA PHE A 253 -0.59 14.59 -19.03
C PHE A 253 -0.48 13.32 -18.18
N SER A 254 -1.60 12.76 -17.70
CA SER A 254 -1.60 11.48 -17.00
C SER A 254 -1.10 10.34 -17.90
N GLY A 255 -1.54 10.32 -19.17
CA GLY A 255 -1.07 9.37 -20.18
C GLY A 255 0.43 9.49 -20.48
N LEU A 256 0.96 10.71 -20.56
CA LEU A 256 2.39 10.96 -20.72
C LEU A 256 3.21 10.36 -19.56
N LEU A 257 2.81 10.66 -18.32
CA LEU A 257 3.48 10.13 -17.13
C LEU A 257 3.34 8.61 -17.02
N ALA A 258 2.17 8.06 -17.36
CA ALA A 258 1.95 6.62 -17.44
C ALA A 258 2.85 5.96 -18.49
N GLY A 259 3.07 6.62 -19.64
CA GLY A 259 4.01 6.17 -20.66
C GLY A 259 5.44 6.05 -20.15
N ILE A 260 5.91 7.08 -19.41
CA ILE A 260 7.21 7.07 -18.73
C ILE A 260 7.31 5.91 -17.73
N VAL A 261 6.27 5.71 -16.92
CA VAL A 261 6.18 4.58 -15.97
C VAL A 261 6.27 3.25 -16.72
N GLY A 262 5.67 3.13 -17.90
CA GLY A 262 5.73 1.93 -18.73
C GLY A 262 7.12 1.59 -19.25
N ILE A 263 7.85 2.60 -19.75
CA ILE A 263 9.22 2.46 -20.26
C ILE A 263 10.17 2.03 -19.13
N PHE A 264 10.09 2.67 -17.97
CA PHE A 264 10.90 2.26 -16.82
C PHE A 264 10.39 0.98 -16.17
N GLY A 265 9.10 0.69 -16.26
CA GLY A 265 8.48 -0.54 -15.77
C GLY A 265 8.93 -1.78 -16.52
N THR A 266 9.41 -1.66 -17.76
CA THR A 266 10.08 -2.76 -18.46
C THR A 266 11.44 -3.13 -17.86
N ALA A 267 12.04 -2.28 -17.03
CA ALA A 267 13.39 -2.49 -16.48
C ALA A 267 13.49 -3.52 -15.34
N GLY A 268 12.36 -3.90 -14.74
CA GLY A 268 12.34 -4.74 -13.53
C GLY A 268 13.00 -6.10 -13.71
N SER A 269 13.05 -6.60 -14.94
CA SER A 269 13.71 -7.85 -15.32
C SER A 269 13.97 -7.87 -16.83
N ASN A 270 14.98 -8.61 -17.31
CA ASN A 270 15.19 -8.88 -18.75
C ASN A 270 14.13 -9.86 -19.30
N VAL A 271 12.99 -9.96 -18.62
CA VAL A 271 11.88 -10.86 -18.94
C VAL A 271 10.79 -10.00 -19.54
N THR A 272 10.15 -10.49 -20.61
CA THR A 272 9.04 -9.79 -21.27
C THR A 272 7.72 -9.92 -20.53
N ALA A 273 7.69 -10.57 -19.37
CA ALA A 273 6.61 -10.47 -18.39
C ALA A 273 6.84 -9.20 -17.54
N GLN A 274 5.85 -8.31 -17.47
CA GLN A 274 5.98 -7.08 -16.67
C GLN A 274 5.40 -7.29 -15.27
N PRO A 275 5.97 -6.66 -14.23
CA PRO A 275 5.33 -6.57 -12.92
C PRO A 275 3.99 -5.79 -12.94
N ILE A 276 3.72 -5.04 -14.02
CA ILE A 276 2.57 -4.14 -14.15
C ILE A 276 1.33 -4.87 -14.73
N ALA A 277 1.49 -6.02 -15.39
CA ALA A 277 0.40 -6.80 -15.98
C ALA A 277 0.57 -8.30 -15.65
N PRO A 278 -0.40 -9.01 -15.04
CA PRO A 278 -1.81 -8.69 -14.81
C PRO A 278 -2.12 -8.31 -13.34
N ASP A 279 -1.18 -7.69 -12.64
CA ASP A 279 -1.39 -7.28 -11.26
C ASP A 279 -2.36 -6.10 -11.17
N TRP A 280 -3.60 -6.41 -10.84
CA TRP A 280 -4.68 -5.45 -10.55
C TRP A 280 -4.26 -4.35 -9.55
N THR A 281 -3.19 -4.57 -8.78
CA THR A 281 -2.56 -3.59 -7.90
C THR A 281 -2.30 -2.26 -8.61
N TRP A 282 -1.83 -2.25 -9.85
CA TRP A 282 -1.52 -1.03 -10.60
C TRP A 282 -2.74 -0.23 -11.06
N VAL A 283 -3.95 -0.79 -10.99
CA VAL A 283 -5.19 -0.07 -11.27
C VAL A 283 -5.49 0.93 -10.15
N LEU A 284 -5.27 0.54 -8.89
CA LEU A 284 -5.60 1.35 -7.72
C LEU A 284 -4.39 1.95 -7.01
N ALA A 285 -3.17 1.47 -7.28
CA ALA A 285 -1.97 1.95 -6.61
C ALA A 285 -1.66 3.44 -6.87
N PRO A 286 -1.76 3.97 -8.11
CA PRO A 286 -1.66 5.41 -8.35
C PRO A 286 -2.67 6.23 -7.52
N LEU A 287 -3.91 5.73 -7.39
CA LEU A 287 -4.94 6.33 -6.55
C LEU A 287 -4.58 6.29 -5.07
N ALA A 288 -4.17 5.13 -4.55
CA ALA A 288 -3.73 4.99 -3.16
C ALA A 288 -2.55 5.92 -2.85
N GLY A 289 -1.55 5.99 -3.75
CA GLY A 289 -0.40 6.87 -3.60
C GLY A 289 -0.79 8.35 -3.54
N ALA A 290 -1.67 8.81 -4.44
CA ALA A 290 -2.17 10.19 -4.44
C ALA A 290 -2.98 10.51 -3.17
N LEU A 291 -3.88 9.61 -2.75
CA LEU A 291 -4.69 9.77 -1.54
C LEU A 291 -3.83 9.75 -0.26
N LEU A 292 -2.80 8.90 -0.20
CA LEU A 292 -1.80 8.91 0.89
C LEU A 292 -0.99 10.21 0.89
N GLY A 293 -0.74 10.77 -0.30
CA GLY A 293 -0.17 12.09 -0.50
C GLY A 293 -1.12 13.25 -0.13
N GLY A 294 -2.36 12.97 0.29
CA GLY A 294 -3.31 13.96 0.77
C GLY A 294 -4.26 14.52 -0.29
N ALA A 295 -4.26 13.99 -1.51
CA ALA A 295 -5.28 14.30 -2.51
C ALA A 295 -6.67 13.89 -2.01
N THR A 296 -7.72 14.60 -2.41
CA THR A 296 -9.11 14.25 -2.06
C THR A 296 -9.90 13.84 -3.31
N LEU A 297 -10.90 12.97 -3.14
CA LEU A 297 -11.78 12.58 -4.25
C LEU A 297 -12.69 13.73 -4.74
N ASN A 298 -12.77 14.82 -3.98
CA ASN A 298 -13.64 15.95 -4.28
C ASN A 298 -12.97 17.08 -5.07
N GLY A 299 -11.69 16.94 -5.42
CA GLY A 299 -11.02 17.94 -6.26
C GLY A 299 -9.91 18.75 -5.60
N ASP A 300 -9.54 18.47 -4.35
CA ASP A 300 -8.40 19.15 -3.74
C ASP A 300 -7.10 18.43 -4.11
N MET A 301 -6.17 19.19 -4.70
CA MET A 301 -4.82 18.70 -4.97
C MET A 301 -4.06 18.49 -3.66
N GLY A 302 -3.44 17.32 -3.50
CA GLY A 302 -2.48 17.09 -2.42
C GLY A 302 -1.18 17.86 -2.66
N GLY A 303 -0.80 18.00 -3.93
CA GLY A 303 0.43 18.64 -4.38
C GLY A 303 1.45 17.62 -4.83
N ILE A 304 2.23 17.94 -5.87
CA ILE A 304 3.16 16.99 -6.51
C ILE A 304 4.18 16.42 -5.52
N GLY A 305 4.71 17.24 -4.61
CA GLY A 305 5.65 16.78 -3.60
C GLY A 305 5.07 15.75 -2.64
N SER A 306 3.83 15.93 -2.19
CA SER A 306 3.17 14.99 -1.30
C SER A 306 2.67 13.74 -2.04
N ALA A 307 2.27 13.85 -3.30
CA ALA A 307 1.95 12.71 -4.16
C ALA A 307 3.17 11.79 -4.37
N ILE A 308 4.38 12.36 -4.56
CA ILE A 308 5.64 11.61 -4.63
C ILE A 308 5.90 10.87 -3.31
N LEU A 309 5.75 11.56 -2.17
CA LEU A 309 5.92 10.95 -0.85
C LEU A 309 4.88 9.83 -0.60
N GLY A 310 3.64 10.02 -1.04
CA GLY A 310 2.57 9.03 -0.94
C GLY A 310 2.83 7.79 -1.80
N GLY A 311 3.30 7.96 -3.04
CA GLY A 311 3.73 6.85 -3.90
C GLY A 311 4.96 6.10 -3.35
N ALA A 312 5.93 6.83 -2.80
CA ALA A 312 7.08 6.24 -2.11
C ALA A 312 6.66 5.44 -0.86
N LEU A 313 5.75 5.99 -0.04
CA LEU A 313 5.18 5.30 1.12
C LEU A 313 4.47 4.01 0.72
N LEU A 314 3.62 4.08 -0.32
CA LEU A 314 2.91 2.92 -0.83
C LEU A 314 3.88 1.81 -1.25
N THR A 315 4.95 2.18 -1.96
CA THR A 315 5.98 1.23 -2.40
C THR A 315 6.63 0.53 -1.23
N LEU A 316 7.03 1.28 -0.20
CA LEU A 316 7.66 0.71 0.97
C LEU A 316 6.73 -0.22 1.75
N LEU A 317 5.44 0.12 1.84
CA LEU A 317 4.43 -0.74 2.45
C LEU A 317 4.22 -2.04 1.67
N LEU A 318 4.14 -1.95 0.33
CA LEU A 318 4.03 -3.11 -0.55
C LEU A 318 5.26 -4.01 -0.42
N TYR A 319 6.45 -3.43 -0.48
CA TYR A 319 7.73 -4.13 -0.34
C TYR A 319 7.83 -4.88 1.00
N VAL A 320 7.52 -4.21 2.12
CA VAL A 320 7.55 -4.86 3.45
C VAL A 320 6.55 -6.01 3.52
N CYS A 321 5.35 -5.84 2.96
CA CYS A 321 4.35 -6.91 2.95
C CYS A 321 4.82 -8.11 2.10
N GLU A 322 5.45 -7.86 0.96
CA GLU A 322 5.97 -8.91 0.08
C GLU A 322 7.15 -9.66 0.70
N GLU A 323 8.14 -8.95 1.26
CA GLU A 323 9.30 -9.57 1.91
C GLU A 323 8.89 -10.36 3.17
N LEU A 324 7.92 -9.86 3.94
CA LEU A 324 7.33 -10.58 5.07
C LEU A 324 6.30 -11.64 4.63
N HIS A 325 6.18 -11.92 3.33
CA HIS A 325 5.27 -12.91 2.75
C HIS A 325 3.84 -12.78 3.30
N LEU A 326 3.42 -11.54 3.57
CA LEU A 326 2.10 -11.23 4.09
C LEU A 326 1.08 -11.42 2.95
N PRO A 327 -0.01 -12.15 3.19
CA PRO A 327 -1.03 -12.42 2.17
C PRO A 327 -1.88 -11.19 1.80
N ILE A 328 -1.69 -10.05 2.48
CA ILE A 328 -2.32 -8.77 2.12
C ILE A 328 -1.52 -7.98 1.07
N SER A 329 -0.31 -8.42 0.70
CA SER A 329 0.52 -7.76 -0.31
C SER A 329 -0.20 -7.59 -1.65
N GLY A 330 0.13 -6.53 -2.38
CA GLY A 330 -0.50 -6.21 -3.65
C GLY A 330 -1.88 -5.55 -3.49
N LEU A 331 -2.86 -6.03 -4.26
CA LEU A 331 -4.18 -5.39 -4.38
C LEU A 331 -4.95 -5.23 -3.05
N PRO A 332 -5.01 -6.23 -2.14
CA PRO A 332 -5.78 -6.11 -0.90
C PRO A 332 -5.31 -4.95 -0.02
N LEU A 333 -4.00 -4.76 0.12
CA LEU A 333 -3.42 -3.62 0.84
C LEU A 333 -3.80 -2.30 0.17
N VAL A 334 -3.67 -2.20 -1.16
CA VAL A 334 -4.02 -0.99 -1.92
C VAL A 334 -5.49 -0.63 -1.73
N VAL A 335 -6.40 -1.61 -1.84
CA VAL A 335 -7.85 -1.40 -1.63
C VAL A 335 -8.12 -0.92 -0.20
N LEU A 336 -7.47 -1.52 0.80
CA LEU A 336 -7.60 -1.10 2.19
C LEU A 336 -7.14 0.35 2.38
N LEU A 337 -6.01 0.74 1.78
CA LEU A 337 -5.47 2.09 1.88
C LEU A 337 -6.40 3.11 1.21
N VAL A 338 -6.91 2.81 0.02
CA VAL A 338 -7.93 3.65 -0.65
C VAL A 338 -9.17 3.76 0.24
N PHE A 339 -9.69 2.65 0.75
CA PHE A 339 -10.87 2.65 1.62
C PHE A 339 -10.66 3.50 2.88
N VAL A 340 -9.53 3.33 3.58
CA VAL A 340 -9.21 4.09 4.78
C VAL A 340 -9.06 5.57 4.45
N SER A 341 -8.36 5.93 3.37
CA SER A 341 -8.21 7.32 2.95
C SER A 341 -9.55 7.98 2.60
N VAL A 342 -10.40 7.29 1.84
CA VAL A 342 -11.74 7.77 1.48
C VAL A 342 -12.64 7.87 2.71
N TRP A 343 -12.59 6.88 3.59
CA TRP A 343 -13.36 6.90 4.83
C TRP A 343 -12.92 8.03 5.75
N MET A 344 -11.62 8.28 5.86
CA MET A 344 -11.07 9.42 6.60
C MET A 344 -11.50 10.76 5.98
N ASP A 345 -11.53 10.86 4.66
CA ASP A 345 -12.00 12.06 3.96
C ASP A 345 -13.49 12.31 4.22
N GLU A 346 -14.30 11.25 4.16
CA GLU A 346 -15.74 11.33 4.46
C GLU A 346 -16.00 11.67 5.94
N LEU A 347 -15.18 11.15 6.87
CA LEU A 347 -15.22 11.53 8.29
C LEU A 347 -14.83 12.98 8.56
N LYS A 348 -13.95 13.58 7.74
CA LYS A 348 -13.64 15.02 7.82
C LYS A 348 -14.81 15.88 7.33
N ARG A 349 -15.60 15.37 6.38
CA ARG A 349 -16.73 16.08 5.74
C ARG A 349 -18.02 15.99 6.53
N ALA A 350 -18.35 14.81 7.06
CA ALA A 350 -19.43 14.66 8.01
C ALA A 350 -19.13 15.64 9.13
N SER A 351 -19.95 16.68 9.28
CA SER A 351 -19.60 17.79 10.17
C SER A 351 -19.23 17.17 11.52
N LEU A 352 -18.09 17.58 12.07
CA LEU A 352 -17.67 17.11 13.39
C LEU A 352 -18.85 17.20 14.38
N GLU A 353 -19.78 18.14 14.17
CA GLU A 353 -21.04 18.26 14.90
C GLU A 353 -22.08 17.16 14.63
N ASP A 354 -22.26 16.67 13.41
CA ASP A 354 -23.21 15.60 13.08
C ASP A 354 -22.69 14.24 13.53
N LEU A 355 -21.39 13.99 13.34
CA LEU A 355 -20.75 12.81 13.87
C LEU A 355 -20.72 12.87 15.41
N LYS A 356 -20.39 14.02 16.00
CA LYS A 356 -20.54 14.24 17.45
C LYS A 356 -21.99 14.09 17.90
N LYS A 357 -23.00 14.57 17.17
CA LYS A 357 -24.43 14.40 17.54
C LYS A 357 -24.86 12.96 17.46
N ALA A 358 -24.48 12.23 16.41
CA ALA A 358 -24.79 10.80 16.25
C ALA A 358 -24.08 9.95 17.30
N TRP A 359 -22.79 10.19 17.51
CA TRP A 359 -22.00 9.54 18.55
C TRP A 359 -22.46 9.91 19.94
N ARG A 360 -22.76 11.18 20.22
CA ARG A 360 -23.29 11.64 21.50
C ARG A 360 -24.68 11.07 21.75
N LYS A 361 -25.54 10.97 20.72
CA LYS A 361 -26.83 10.25 20.82
C LYS A 361 -26.61 8.77 21.12
N LEU A 362 -25.67 8.10 20.45
CA LEU A 362 -25.35 6.69 20.70
C LEU A 362 -24.77 6.46 22.10
N LEU A 363 -23.80 7.28 22.50
CA LEU A 363 -23.13 7.25 23.81
C LEU A 363 -24.11 7.59 24.94
N VAL A 364 -24.98 8.59 24.78
CA VAL A 364 -26.05 8.92 25.74
C VAL A 364 -27.09 7.80 25.82
N ARG A 365 -27.42 7.17 24.69
CA ARG A 365 -28.38 6.03 24.63
C ARG A 365 -27.83 4.77 25.30
N ILE A 366 -26.51 4.58 25.30
CA ILE A 366 -25.87 3.41 25.93
C ILE A 366 -25.43 3.72 27.38
N TRP A 367 -25.05 4.96 27.73
CA TRP A 367 -24.36 5.29 29.00
C TRP A 367 -24.99 6.41 29.85
N GLY A 368 -26.08 7.05 29.40
CA GLY A 368 -26.69 8.21 30.07
C GLY A 368 -25.95 9.54 29.83
N GLU A 369 -26.47 10.65 30.37
CA GLU A 369 -26.01 12.01 30.06
C GLU A 369 -24.61 12.38 30.60
N GLU A 370 -24.10 11.67 31.60
CA GLU A 370 -22.79 11.94 32.22
C GLU A 370 -21.71 10.94 31.79
N LEU A 371 -20.94 11.36 30.77
CA LEU A 371 -19.78 10.63 30.26
C LEU A 371 -18.53 11.02 31.06
N ASP A 372 -18.27 10.30 32.15
CA ASP A 372 -17.10 10.50 33.01
C ASP A 372 -15.79 10.07 32.31
N ARG A 373 -14.63 10.73 32.58
CA ARG A 373 -13.34 10.42 31.92
C ARG A 373 -12.94 8.95 32.05
N ALA A 374 -13.26 8.35 33.20
CA ALA A 374 -13.00 6.95 33.48
C ALA A 374 -13.90 5.97 32.68
N LYS A 375 -15.11 6.39 32.29
CA LYS A 375 -16.01 5.61 31.42
C LYS A 375 -15.54 5.67 29.96
N MET A 376 -15.07 6.84 29.51
CA MET A 376 -14.53 7.03 28.18
C MET A 376 -13.25 6.22 27.95
N ALA A 377 -12.30 6.27 28.90
CA ALA A 377 -11.08 5.47 28.86
C ALA A 377 -11.36 3.96 28.81
N ARG A 378 -12.33 3.47 29.59
CA ARG A 378 -12.78 2.07 29.55
C ARG A 378 -13.38 1.69 28.20
N THR A 379 -14.18 2.57 27.59
CA THR A 379 -14.81 2.31 26.29
C THR A 379 -13.77 2.25 25.16
N LEU A 380 -12.82 3.19 25.15
CA LEU A 380 -11.69 3.17 24.22
C LEU A 380 -10.82 1.92 24.40
N PHE A 381 -10.61 1.49 25.65
CA PHE A 381 -9.91 0.24 25.95
C PHE A 381 -10.65 -1.01 25.45
N TYR A 382 -11.97 -1.10 25.62
CA TYR A 382 -12.74 -2.26 25.12
C TYR A 382 -12.83 -2.26 23.59
N MET A 383 -12.95 -1.09 22.94
CA MET A 383 -12.87 -0.99 21.48
C MET A 383 -11.49 -1.39 20.96
N PHE A 384 -10.43 -0.96 21.62
CA PHE A 384 -9.06 -1.38 21.31
C PHE A 384 -8.89 -2.89 21.43
N LEU A 385 -9.32 -3.47 22.56
CA LEU A 385 -9.24 -4.91 22.79
C LEU A 385 -10.00 -5.70 21.72
N THR A 386 -11.20 -5.25 21.36
CA THR A 386 -12.02 -5.89 20.32
C THR A 386 -11.35 -5.80 18.95
N CYS A 387 -10.78 -4.64 18.61
CA CYS A 387 -10.03 -4.44 17.37
C CYS A 387 -8.77 -5.32 17.33
N CYS A 388 -8.01 -5.40 18.43
CA CYS A 388 -6.85 -6.29 18.55
C CYS A 388 -7.25 -7.76 18.33
N VAL A 389 -8.35 -8.22 18.93
CA VAL A 389 -8.83 -9.60 18.75
C VAL A 389 -9.22 -9.88 17.31
N ILE A 390 -9.92 -8.97 16.64
CA ILE A 390 -10.33 -9.12 15.23
C ILE A 390 -9.11 -9.12 14.31
N VAL A 391 -8.21 -8.14 14.44
CA VAL A 391 -7.02 -8.00 13.60
C VAL A 391 -6.05 -9.17 13.82
N PHE A 392 -5.82 -9.58 15.07
CA PHE A 392 -4.97 -10.72 15.39
C PHE A 392 -5.60 -12.04 14.94
N GLY A 393 -6.92 -12.21 15.10
CA GLY A 393 -7.67 -13.36 14.59
C GLY A 393 -7.57 -13.47 13.06
N PHE A 394 -7.73 -12.35 12.36
CA PHE A 394 -7.57 -12.28 10.90
C PHE A 394 -6.13 -12.59 10.48
N TYR A 395 -5.12 -12.00 11.14
CA TYR A 395 -3.71 -12.33 10.91
C TYR A 395 -3.40 -13.80 11.15
N ALA A 396 -3.96 -14.40 12.20
CA ALA A 396 -3.76 -15.81 12.51
C ALA A 396 -4.31 -16.72 11.39
N VAL A 397 -5.49 -16.42 10.86
CA VAL A 397 -6.09 -17.12 9.71
C VAL A 397 -5.23 -16.92 8.45
N LEU A 398 -4.82 -15.70 8.17
CA LEU A 398 -3.97 -15.36 7.03
C LEU A 398 -2.59 -16.03 7.09
N SER A 399 -1.96 -16.05 8.27
CA SER A 399 -0.69 -16.74 8.53
C SER A 399 -0.82 -18.25 8.29
N TYR A 400 -1.99 -18.84 8.62
CA TYR A 400 -2.25 -20.25 8.33
C TYR A 400 -2.29 -20.52 6.82
N TYR A 401 -2.92 -19.64 6.04
CA TYR A 401 -2.91 -19.75 4.57
C TYR A 401 -1.52 -19.52 3.98
N ALA A 402 -0.76 -18.54 4.48
CA ALA A 402 0.59 -18.23 4.02
C ALA A 402 1.55 -19.42 4.24
N VAL A 403 1.51 -20.05 5.41
CA VAL A 403 2.35 -21.22 5.73
C VAL A 403 2.03 -22.43 4.86
N ASN A 404 0.78 -22.54 4.40
CA ASN A 404 0.27 -23.60 3.54
C ASN A 404 0.53 -23.39 2.05
N ARG A 405 0.85 -22.16 1.62
CA ARG A 405 1.02 -21.79 0.22
C ARG A 405 2.41 -22.18 -0.27
N VAL A 406 2.46 -22.85 -1.40
CA VAL A 406 3.69 -23.09 -2.17
C VAL A 406 3.54 -22.31 -3.48
N PRO A 407 4.53 -21.50 -3.89
CA PRO A 407 4.47 -20.79 -5.16
C PRO A 407 4.33 -21.76 -6.35
N PRO A 408 3.65 -21.36 -7.45
CA PRO A 408 3.58 -22.17 -8.67
C PRO A 408 4.99 -22.44 -9.22
N HIS A 409 5.22 -23.58 -9.87
CA HIS A 409 6.55 -24.03 -10.34
C HIS A 409 7.55 -24.46 -9.26
N PHE A 410 7.13 -24.51 -7.99
CA PHE A 410 8.01 -24.94 -6.88
C PHE A 410 7.41 -26.09 -6.08
N ALA A 411 8.32 -26.91 -5.54
CA ALA A 411 8.02 -27.86 -4.48
C ALA A 411 8.70 -27.41 -3.18
N MET A 412 8.01 -27.51 -2.05
CA MET A 412 8.54 -27.13 -0.74
C MET A 412 8.99 -28.36 0.04
N ALA A 413 10.26 -28.39 0.45
CA ALA A 413 10.84 -29.42 1.30
C ALA A 413 10.46 -29.21 2.77
N LEU A 414 9.43 -29.89 3.27
CA LEU A 414 8.91 -29.66 4.64
C LEU A 414 9.71 -30.35 5.73
N GLN A 415 10.30 -31.51 5.47
CA GLN A 415 10.97 -32.28 6.52
C GLN A 415 12.11 -33.14 5.95
N PRO A 416 13.29 -32.57 5.66
CA PRO A 416 14.48 -33.35 5.38
C PRO A 416 14.99 -33.97 6.70
N MET A 417 14.90 -35.30 6.82
CA MET A 417 15.51 -36.07 7.92
C MET A 417 16.61 -36.95 7.36
N GLY A 418 17.73 -37.05 8.06
CA GLY A 418 18.92 -37.74 7.55
C GLY A 418 19.64 -36.93 6.48
N LYS A 419 20.50 -37.59 5.70
CA LYS A 419 21.26 -36.93 4.63
C LYS A 419 20.41 -36.84 3.36
N VAL A 420 19.96 -35.62 3.07
CA VAL A 420 19.15 -35.26 1.90
C VAL A 420 19.91 -34.17 1.14
N GLU A 421 20.27 -34.46 -0.10
CA GLU A 421 21.06 -33.56 -0.94
C GLU A 421 20.28 -33.24 -2.21
N ALA A 422 20.43 -32.01 -2.70
CA ALA A 422 19.86 -31.55 -3.95
C ALA A 422 20.93 -30.89 -4.82
N GLN A 423 20.82 -31.13 -6.11
CA GLN A 423 21.57 -30.46 -7.16
C GLN A 423 20.58 -29.53 -7.90
N VAL A 424 20.68 -28.24 -7.61
CA VAL A 424 19.81 -27.19 -8.17
C VAL A 424 20.26 -26.84 -9.59
N VAL A 425 19.32 -26.43 -10.44
CA VAL A 425 19.59 -26.07 -11.83
C VAL A 425 20.69 -25.00 -11.91
N GLY A 426 21.77 -25.31 -12.63
CA GLY A 426 22.94 -24.43 -12.80
C GLY A 426 24.09 -24.69 -11.80
N SER A 427 23.91 -25.57 -10.82
CA SER A 427 24.97 -26.01 -9.89
C SER A 427 25.37 -27.46 -10.19
N GLU A 428 26.67 -27.73 -10.31
CA GLU A 428 27.17 -29.10 -10.39
C GLU A 428 27.34 -29.74 -9.00
N GLU A 429 27.36 -28.95 -7.93
CA GLU A 429 27.54 -29.43 -6.56
C GLU A 429 26.24 -29.88 -5.90
N TRP A 430 26.33 -30.96 -5.11
CA TRP A 430 25.28 -31.46 -4.24
C TRP A 430 25.27 -30.66 -2.93
N GLN A 431 24.13 -30.05 -2.62
CA GLN A 431 23.96 -29.23 -1.42
C GLN A 431 22.91 -29.84 -0.49
N PRO A 432 23.09 -29.75 0.84
CA PRO A 432 22.10 -30.26 1.79
C PRO A 432 20.77 -29.51 1.67
N VAL A 433 19.65 -30.25 1.66
CA VAL A 433 18.32 -29.65 1.59
C VAL A 433 17.89 -29.17 2.98
N HIS A 434 17.52 -27.90 3.06
CA HIS A 434 17.06 -27.28 4.30
C HIS A 434 15.54 -27.34 4.47
N HIS A 435 15.09 -27.19 5.72
CA HIS A 435 13.66 -27.11 6.05
C HIS A 435 13.01 -25.92 5.34
N ARG A 436 11.85 -26.19 4.70
CA ARG A 436 11.05 -25.29 3.86
C ARG A 436 11.80 -24.69 2.67
N GLN A 437 12.91 -25.28 2.23
CA GLN A 437 13.55 -24.86 1.00
C GLN A 437 12.60 -25.06 -0.19
N LEU A 438 12.50 -24.04 -1.04
CA LEU A 438 11.80 -24.12 -2.31
C LEU A 438 12.74 -24.75 -3.34
N LEU A 439 12.26 -25.81 -3.98
CA LEU A 439 12.95 -26.55 -5.01
C LEU A 439 12.26 -26.23 -6.33
N SER A 440 13.02 -25.70 -7.27
CA SER A 440 12.54 -25.38 -8.61
C SER A 440 12.47 -26.64 -9.48
N GLU A 441 11.75 -26.53 -10.59
CA GLU A 441 11.85 -27.47 -11.71
C GLU A 441 13.32 -27.67 -12.14
N GLY A 442 13.64 -28.85 -12.65
CA GLY A 442 14.97 -29.32 -13.01
C GLY A 442 15.86 -29.80 -11.86
N THR A 443 15.45 -29.63 -10.60
CA THR A 443 16.27 -30.03 -9.43
C THR A 443 16.36 -31.55 -9.31
N LYS A 444 17.58 -32.08 -9.16
CA LYS A 444 17.82 -33.50 -8.83
C LYS A 444 18.03 -33.67 -7.34
N LEU A 445 17.45 -34.72 -6.76
CA LEU A 445 17.50 -34.99 -5.33
C LEU A 445 17.94 -36.42 -5.03
N ARG A 446 18.75 -36.56 -3.99
CA ARG A 446 19.24 -37.85 -3.49
C ARG A 446 19.08 -37.94 -1.99
N LEU A 447 18.56 -39.09 -1.55
CA LEU A 447 18.39 -39.46 -0.15
C LEU A 447 19.27 -40.66 0.17
N GLU A 448 19.88 -40.68 1.35
CA GLU A 448 20.62 -41.84 1.87
C GLU A 448 19.72 -42.78 2.69
N ASP A 449 20.32 -43.85 3.22
CA ASP A 449 19.63 -44.79 4.09
C ASP A 449 19.06 -44.12 5.34
N LYS A 450 17.83 -44.50 5.69
CA LYS A 450 17.03 -43.90 6.78
C LYS A 450 16.69 -42.41 6.59
N ALA A 451 17.06 -41.80 5.46
CA ALA A 451 16.65 -40.44 5.14
C ALA A 451 15.17 -40.40 4.75
N ARG A 452 14.54 -39.24 4.93
CA ARG A 452 13.15 -39.00 4.58
C ARG A 452 12.99 -37.55 4.12
N LEU A 453 12.18 -37.34 3.09
CA LEU A 453 11.87 -36.02 2.59
C LEU A 453 10.39 -35.93 2.26
N LEU A 454 9.70 -35.04 2.97
CA LEU A 454 8.32 -34.68 2.69
C LEU A 454 8.28 -33.43 1.79
N LEU A 455 7.72 -33.57 0.60
CA LEU A 455 7.49 -32.52 -0.38
C LEU A 455 6.02 -32.12 -0.42
N ARG A 456 5.78 -30.82 -0.58
CA ARG A 456 4.46 -30.25 -0.86
C ARG A 456 4.52 -29.40 -2.12
N PHE A 457 3.57 -29.60 -3.01
CA PHE A 457 3.45 -28.87 -4.27
C PHE A 457 2.43 -27.73 -4.15
N SER A 458 2.45 -26.82 -5.13
CA SER A 458 1.53 -25.67 -5.31
C SER A 458 0.05 -26.07 -5.35
N ASP A 459 -0.25 -27.23 -5.93
CA ASP A 459 -1.60 -27.81 -6.01
C ASP A 459 -2.09 -28.42 -4.67
N GLY A 460 -1.24 -28.43 -3.64
CA GLY A 460 -1.52 -29.03 -2.35
C GLY A 460 -1.36 -30.56 -2.31
N SER A 461 -0.85 -31.17 -3.38
CA SER A 461 -0.41 -32.56 -3.42
C SER A 461 0.85 -32.72 -2.56
N THR A 462 0.99 -33.90 -1.95
CA THR A 462 2.10 -34.21 -1.05
C THR A 462 2.78 -35.50 -1.44
N ILE A 463 4.11 -35.47 -1.50
CA ILE A 463 4.96 -36.62 -1.81
C ILE A 463 5.92 -36.84 -0.65
N ASP A 464 6.01 -38.08 -0.18
CA ASP A 464 6.93 -38.49 0.88
C ASP A 464 7.89 -39.54 0.32
N VAL A 465 9.16 -39.17 0.22
CA VAL A 465 10.24 -40.02 -0.29
C VAL A 465 11.04 -40.56 0.90
N ARG A 466 11.35 -41.86 0.90
CA ARG A 466 12.00 -42.51 2.06
C ARG A 466 13.11 -43.49 1.68
N GLY A 467 14.14 -43.51 2.51
CA GLY A 467 15.33 -44.36 2.36
C GLY A 467 16.16 -43.97 1.13
N SER A 468 17.13 -44.83 0.78
CA SER A 468 17.99 -44.65 -0.39
C SER A 468 17.14 -44.47 -1.67
N SER A 469 16.97 -43.22 -2.09
CA SER A 469 16.09 -42.84 -3.20
C SER A 469 16.74 -41.72 -4.01
N GLU A 470 16.57 -41.77 -5.32
CA GLU A 470 17.04 -40.75 -6.25
C GLU A 470 15.90 -40.36 -7.19
N PHE A 471 15.64 -39.06 -7.31
CA PHE A 471 14.51 -38.55 -8.09
C PHE A 471 14.79 -37.14 -8.64
N SER A 472 14.05 -36.73 -9.66
CA SER A 472 14.16 -35.40 -10.29
C SER A 472 12.79 -34.73 -10.42
N LEU A 473 12.76 -33.41 -10.27
CA LEU A 473 11.57 -32.59 -10.50
C LEU A 473 11.61 -32.10 -11.95
N VAL A 474 10.86 -32.71 -12.87
CA VAL A 474 10.98 -32.39 -14.31
C VAL A 474 10.18 -31.15 -14.67
N SER A 475 8.91 -31.09 -14.28
CA SER A 475 8.04 -29.91 -14.48
C SER A 475 7.00 -29.81 -13.35
N ILE A 476 6.60 -28.61 -12.96
CA ILE A 476 5.66 -28.36 -11.85
C ILE A 476 4.63 -27.33 -12.28
N ASP A 477 3.38 -27.74 -12.48
CA ASP A 477 2.33 -26.85 -12.98
C ASP A 477 2.74 -26.09 -14.28
N ASP A 478 3.50 -26.72 -15.17
CA ASP A 478 3.89 -26.11 -16.46
C ASP A 478 2.67 -25.95 -17.37
N ILE A 479 2.42 -24.71 -17.81
CA ILE A 479 1.24 -24.29 -18.61
C ILE A 479 1.59 -24.19 -20.11
N SER A 480 2.83 -24.48 -20.51
CA SER A 480 3.29 -24.40 -21.91
C SER A 480 2.42 -25.15 -22.92
N THR A 481 1.75 -26.23 -22.49
CA THR A 481 0.90 -27.10 -23.31
C THR A 481 -0.61 -26.78 -23.21
N GLY A 482 -1.00 -25.74 -22.46
CA GLY A 482 -2.39 -25.33 -22.24
C GLY A 482 -3.12 -26.07 -21.10
N ILE A 483 -2.55 -27.18 -20.59
CA ILE A 483 -3.03 -27.93 -19.42
C ILE A 483 -1.88 -27.94 -18.39
N PRO A 484 -2.08 -27.50 -17.13
CA PRO A 484 -1.03 -27.53 -16.13
C PRO A 484 -0.52 -28.96 -15.92
N SER A 485 0.75 -29.21 -16.22
CA SER A 485 1.37 -30.54 -16.14
C SER A 485 2.47 -30.60 -15.07
N THR A 486 2.41 -31.61 -14.22
CA THR A 486 3.43 -31.88 -13.20
C THR A 486 4.06 -33.24 -13.45
N ARG A 487 5.37 -33.23 -13.74
CA ARG A 487 6.16 -34.42 -14.04
C ARG A 487 7.23 -34.63 -13.00
N PHE A 488 7.24 -35.83 -12.41
CA PHE A 488 8.15 -36.25 -11.36
C PHE A 488 8.86 -37.53 -11.78
N GLU A 489 10.18 -37.58 -11.80
CA GLU A 489 10.93 -38.77 -12.19
C GLU A 489 11.49 -39.48 -10.96
N LEU A 490 11.16 -40.75 -10.77
CA LEU A 490 11.67 -41.58 -9.68
C LEU A 490 12.59 -42.67 -10.24
N ASN A 491 13.91 -42.50 -10.07
CA ASN A 491 14.91 -43.42 -10.58
C ASN A 491 15.03 -44.66 -9.70
N THR A 492 15.15 -44.45 -8.39
CA THR A 492 15.24 -45.53 -7.39
C THR A 492 14.59 -45.11 -6.08
N GLY A 493 14.11 -46.09 -5.31
CA GLY A 493 13.67 -45.87 -3.93
C GLY A 493 12.16 -46.01 -3.72
N ASN A 494 11.65 -45.39 -2.65
CA ASN A 494 10.25 -45.53 -2.24
C ASN A 494 9.56 -44.17 -2.11
N LEU A 495 8.34 -44.10 -2.64
CA LEU A 495 7.55 -42.90 -2.72
C LEU A 495 6.10 -43.16 -2.29
N TRP A 496 5.58 -42.32 -1.40
CA TRP A 496 4.17 -42.27 -1.03
C TRP A 496 3.62 -40.94 -1.53
N ALA A 497 2.61 -40.98 -2.39
CA ALA A 497 2.00 -39.79 -2.96
C ALA A 497 0.53 -39.69 -2.60
N TRP A 498 0.12 -38.49 -2.20
CA TRP A 498 -1.28 -38.09 -2.10
C TRP A 498 -1.50 -36.91 -3.04
N ILE A 499 -2.06 -37.23 -4.20
CA ILE A 499 -2.35 -36.24 -5.23
C ILE A 499 -3.77 -35.74 -5.03
N LYS A 500 -3.93 -34.42 -4.87
CA LYS A 500 -5.25 -33.80 -4.74
C LYS A 500 -5.87 -33.60 -6.11
N ARG A 501 -7.19 -33.75 -6.19
CA ARG A 501 -7.94 -33.44 -7.40
C ARG A 501 -8.21 -31.93 -7.45
N ARG A 502 -7.74 -31.26 -8.51
CA ARG A 502 -8.17 -29.88 -8.83
C ARG A 502 -9.54 -29.95 -9.53
N LEU A 503 -10.51 -29.16 -9.08
CA LEU A 503 -11.89 -29.18 -9.59
C LEU A 503 -12.08 -28.27 -10.82
N GLU A 504 -11.28 -27.21 -10.96
CA GLU A 504 -11.49 -26.14 -11.94
C GLU A 504 -10.71 -26.33 -13.27
N HIS A 505 -9.62 -27.09 -13.28
CA HIS A 505 -8.82 -27.37 -14.48
C HIS A 505 -8.43 -28.85 -14.56
N SER A 506 -8.39 -29.43 -15.78
CA SER A 506 -7.66 -30.68 -16.00
C SER A 506 -6.18 -30.43 -15.71
N THR A 507 -5.55 -31.28 -14.91
CA THR A 507 -4.12 -31.22 -14.63
C THR A 507 -3.55 -32.61 -14.86
N ASP A 508 -2.50 -32.70 -15.67
CA ASP A 508 -1.83 -33.95 -15.94
C ASP A 508 -0.69 -34.13 -14.92
N TYR A 509 -0.90 -35.04 -13.97
CA TYR A 509 0.10 -35.39 -12.99
C TYR A 509 0.70 -36.74 -13.38
N SER A 510 2.00 -36.78 -13.70
CA SER A 510 2.66 -38.03 -14.07
C SER A 510 3.93 -38.28 -13.27
N ILE A 511 4.06 -39.52 -12.79
CA ILE A 511 5.30 -40.03 -12.18
C ILE A 511 6.00 -40.94 -13.19
N GLU A 512 7.16 -40.52 -13.66
CA GLU A 512 8.00 -41.29 -14.56
C GLU A 512 8.91 -42.21 -13.75
N THR A 513 8.98 -43.47 -14.15
CA THR A 513 9.91 -44.46 -13.59
C THR A 513 10.67 -45.13 -14.74
N PRO A 514 11.83 -45.74 -14.49
CA PRO A 514 12.57 -46.47 -15.53
C PRO A 514 11.77 -47.57 -16.25
N ALA A 515 10.69 -48.07 -15.63
CA ALA A 515 9.86 -49.15 -16.15
C ALA A 515 8.57 -48.67 -16.84
N ALA A 516 7.96 -47.59 -16.36
CA ALA A 516 6.68 -47.07 -16.86
C ALA A 516 6.40 -45.62 -16.46
N VAL A 517 5.44 -44.99 -17.13
CA VAL A 517 4.90 -43.67 -16.77
C VAL A 517 3.56 -43.84 -16.06
N LEU A 518 3.43 -43.25 -14.88
CA LEU A 518 2.25 -43.36 -14.02
C LEU A 518 1.41 -42.09 -14.12
N GLY A 519 0.29 -42.14 -14.82
CA GLY A 519 -0.70 -41.06 -14.86
C GLY A 519 -1.60 -41.11 -13.63
N VAL A 520 -1.63 -40.03 -12.85
CA VAL A 520 -2.31 -39.98 -11.55
C VAL A 520 -3.35 -38.87 -11.52
N ARG A 521 -4.53 -39.18 -11.02
CA ARG A 521 -5.57 -38.17 -10.78
C ARG A 521 -6.28 -38.42 -9.46
N GLY A 522 -6.13 -37.51 -8.50
CA GLY A 522 -6.87 -37.56 -7.22
C GLY A 522 -6.71 -38.88 -6.46
N THR A 523 -5.47 -39.33 -6.25
CA THR A 523 -5.18 -40.71 -5.83
C THR A 523 -4.15 -40.75 -4.70
N LYS A 524 -4.32 -41.71 -3.78
CA LYS A 524 -3.34 -42.09 -2.75
C LYS A 524 -2.71 -43.42 -3.12
N PHE A 525 -1.40 -43.42 -3.32
CA PHE A 525 -0.68 -44.61 -3.78
C PHE A 525 0.77 -44.61 -3.31
N LYS A 526 1.37 -45.79 -3.34
CA LYS A 526 2.77 -46.03 -3.04
C LYS A 526 3.45 -46.59 -4.28
N THR A 527 4.63 -46.07 -4.59
CA THR A 527 5.49 -46.57 -5.68
C THR A 527 6.85 -46.95 -5.10
N SER A 528 7.37 -48.12 -5.48
CA SER A 528 8.70 -48.59 -5.12
C SER A 528 9.45 -48.99 -6.37
N VAL A 529 10.65 -48.45 -6.58
CA VAL A 529 11.48 -48.72 -7.75
C VAL A 529 12.81 -49.34 -7.31
N ARG A 530 13.09 -50.55 -7.79
CA ARG A 530 14.34 -51.28 -7.51
C ARG A 530 14.76 -52.12 -8.71
N GLY A 531 16.03 -52.02 -9.11
CA GLY A 531 16.60 -52.89 -10.14
C GLY A 531 15.89 -52.81 -11.51
N GLY A 532 15.27 -51.67 -11.84
CA GLY A 532 14.49 -51.53 -13.09
C GLY A 532 13.08 -52.11 -13.04
N GLU A 533 12.62 -52.53 -11.86
CA GLU A 533 11.22 -52.88 -11.60
C GLU A 533 10.54 -51.79 -10.77
N ALA A 534 9.28 -51.49 -11.10
CA ALA A 534 8.44 -50.54 -10.40
C ALA A 534 7.20 -51.26 -9.86
N ASN A 535 7.00 -51.25 -8.54
CA ASN A 535 5.78 -51.74 -7.90
C ASN A 535 4.90 -50.55 -7.51
N VAL A 536 3.66 -50.52 -7.99
CA VAL A 536 2.67 -49.47 -7.77
C VAL A 536 1.47 -50.04 -7.01
N ALA A 537 1.28 -49.61 -5.76
CA ALA A 537 0.16 -50.03 -4.92
C ALA A 537 -0.82 -48.88 -4.69
N VAL A 538 -2.09 -49.05 -5.08
CA VAL A 538 -3.12 -48.00 -5.02
C VAL A 538 -4.04 -48.22 -3.82
N ILE A 539 -4.21 -47.18 -3.00
CA ILE A 539 -4.96 -47.25 -1.73
C ILE A 539 -6.34 -46.63 -1.87
N GLU A 540 -6.43 -45.50 -2.57
CA GLU A 540 -7.67 -44.78 -2.90
C GLU A 540 -7.49 -44.09 -4.25
N GLY A 541 -8.46 -44.20 -5.15
CA GLY A 541 -8.40 -43.64 -6.51
C GLY A 541 -7.94 -44.68 -7.54
N SER A 542 -7.21 -44.20 -8.55
CA SER A 542 -6.71 -45.02 -9.66
C SER A 542 -5.45 -44.42 -10.28
N VAL A 543 -4.50 -45.28 -10.64
CA VAL A 543 -3.28 -44.91 -11.36
C VAL A 543 -3.30 -45.58 -12.74
N SER A 544 -3.04 -44.82 -13.80
CA SER A 544 -2.85 -45.35 -15.15
C SER A 544 -1.37 -45.63 -15.37
N VAL A 545 -1.00 -46.89 -15.51
CA VAL A 545 0.35 -47.34 -15.79
C VAL A 545 0.53 -47.43 -17.31
N MET A 546 1.33 -46.55 -17.87
CA MET A 546 1.60 -46.47 -19.30
C MET A 546 2.97 -47.07 -19.60
N MET A 547 2.98 -48.06 -20.49
CA MET A 547 4.19 -48.65 -21.08
C MET A 547 4.16 -48.50 -22.59
N PRO A 548 5.30 -48.65 -23.28
CA PRO A 548 5.33 -48.64 -24.75
C PRO A 548 4.43 -49.67 -25.43
N ARG A 549 4.04 -50.76 -24.73
CA ARG A 549 3.20 -51.85 -25.24
C ARG A 549 1.71 -51.71 -24.89
N GLY A 550 1.32 -50.75 -24.05
CA GLY A 550 -0.08 -50.59 -23.63
C GLY A 550 -0.25 -49.80 -22.33
N VAL A 551 -1.49 -49.45 -22.03
CA VAL A 551 -1.90 -48.72 -20.82
C VAL A 551 -2.77 -49.63 -19.96
N GLU A 552 -2.45 -49.74 -18.68
CA GLU A 552 -3.24 -50.52 -17.71
C GLU A 552 -3.63 -49.65 -16.51
N THR A 553 -4.88 -49.75 -16.08
CA THR A 553 -5.37 -48.98 -14.92
C THR A 553 -5.35 -49.85 -13.66
N VAL A 554 -4.66 -49.35 -12.63
CA VAL A 554 -4.59 -49.94 -11.29
C VAL A 554 -5.54 -49.16 -10.40
N THR A 555 -6.49 -49.85 -9.77
CA THR A 555 -7.53 -49.23 -8.94
C THR A 555 -7.29 -49.50 -7.46
N SER A 556 -8.07 -48.83 -6.60
CA SER A 556 -8.03 -48.97 -5.15
C SER A 556 -8.02 -50.43 -4.67
N GLY A 557 -7.00 -50.79 -3.88
CA GLY A 557 -6.83 -52.14 -3.35
C GLY A 557 -6.07 -53.10 -4.28
N GLU A 558 -5.49 -52.60 -5.37
CA GLU A 558 -4.68 -53.36 -6.31
C GLU A 558 -3.23 -52.88 -6.29
N GLU A 559 -2.32 -53.79 -6.66
CA GLU A 559 -0.92 -53.51 -6.92
C GLU A 559 -0.55 -53.96 -8.34
N ALA A 560 0.38 -53.25 -8.96
CA ALA A 560 0.95 -53.62 -10.25
C ALA A 560 2.47 -53.67 -10.15
N LEU A 561 3.03 -54.83 -10.45
CA LEU A 561 4.47 -55.00 -10.64
C LEU A 561 4.78 -54.81 -12.13
N VAL A 562 5.65 -53.84 -12.41
CA VAL A 562 6.05 -53.48 -13.76
C VAL A 562 7.54 -53.72 -13.88
N SER A 563 7.95 -54.55 -14.85
CA SER A 563 9.36 -54.85 -15.05
C SER A 563 9.83 -54.38 -16.42
N LYS A 564 10.89 -53.56 -16.43
CA LYS A 564 11.49 -53.03 -17.66
C LYS A 564 12.03 -54.16 -18.57
N LEU A 565 12.53 -55.24 -17.96
CA LEU A 565 13.15 -56.37 -18.65
C LEU A 565 12.11 -57.23 -19.38
N THR A 566 11.04 -57.62 -18.69
CA THR A 566 9.98 -58.46 -19.27
C THR A 566 8.97 -57.65 -20.08
N ARG A 567 8.94 -56.32 -19.89
CA ARG A 567 7.94 -55.40 -20.47
C ARG A 567 6.51 -55.90 -20.23
N ALA A 568 6.28 -56.45 -19.04
CA ALA A 568 5.01 -56.99 -18.60
C ALA A 568 4.52 -56.22 -17.36
N ILE A 569 3.21 -56.05 -17.28
CA ILE A 569 2.52 -55.57 -16.08
C ILE A 569 1.86 -56.79 -15.45
N ARG A 570 2.16 -57.03 -14.18
CA ARG A 570 1.50 -58.06 -13.38
C ARG A 570 0.66 -57.38 -12.31
N LYS A 571 -0.64 -57.39 -12.52
CA LYS A 571 -1.62 -56.83 -11.60
C LYS A 571 -2.09 -57.88 -10.59
N MET A 572 -2.15 -57.50 -9.32
CA MET A 572 -2.52 -58.36 -8.20
C MET A 572 -3.40 -57.59 -7.22
N ARG A 573 -4.21 -58.32 -6.44
CA ARG A 573 -5.04 -57.71 -5.39
C ARG A 573 -4.25 -57.66 -4.09
N LEU A 574 -4.21 -56.50 -3.44
CA LEU A 574 -3.53 -56.33 -2.16
C LEU A 574 -4.27 -57.14 -1.09
N ALA A 575 -3.51 -57.87 -0.27
CA ALA A 575 -4.05 -58.51 0.92
C ALA A 575 -4.59 -57.45 1.90
N GLU A 576 -5.69 -57.74 2.58
CA GLU A 576 -6.38 -56.77 3.45
C GLU A 576 -5.47 -56.23 4.56
N ASN A 577 -4.57 -57.06 5.10
CA ASN A 577 -3.58 -56.67 6.10
C ASN A 577 -2.57 -55.66 5.55
N VAL A 578 -2.14 -55.81 4.29
CA VAL A 578 -1.24 -54.87 3.61
C VAL A 578 -1.95 -53.55 3.34
N LEU A 579 -3.21 -53.60 2.88
CA LEU A 579 -4.01 -52.39 2.66
C LEU A 579 -4.23 -51.61 3.98
N LYS A 580 -4.52 -52.30 5.09
CA LYS A 580 -4.63 -51.69 6.43
C LYS A 580 -3.30 -51.05 6.87
N MET A 581 -2.17 -51.72 6.62
CA MET A 581 -0.83 -51.19 6.90
C MET A 581 -0.57 -49.90 6.10
N LEU A 582 -0.81 -49.92 4.78
CA LEU A 582 -0.61 -48.76 3.91
C LEU A 582 -1.51 -47.57 4.31
N ARG A 583 -2.77 -47.81 4.67
CA ARG A 583 -3.66 -46.77 5.20
C ARG A 583 -3.10 -46.14 6.48
N ARG A 584 -2.55 -46.94 7.40
CA ARG A 584 -1.91 -46.43 8.63
C ARG A 584 -0.68 -45.56 8.31
N GLU A 585 0.17 -45.98 7.36
CA GLU A 585 1.32 -45.18 6.93
C GLU A 585 0.92 -43.82 6.38
N PHE A 586 -0.17 -43.75 5.60
CA PHE A 586 -0.71 -42.49 5.06
C PHE A 586 -1.31 -41.59 6.14
N VAL A 587 -2.00 -42.17 7.13
CA VAL A 587 -2.50 -41.41 8.29
C VAL A 587 -1.34 -40.81 9.08
N GLU A 588 -0.24 -41.55 9.28
CA GLU A 588 0.97 -41.02 9.93
C GLU A 588 1.62 -39.91 9.10
N LEU A 589 1.67 -40.04 7.77
CA LEU A 589 2.11 -38.97 6.87
C LEU A 589 1.26 -37.71 7.02
N GLN A 590 -0.07 -37.84 7.06
CA GLN A 590 -0.96 -36.69 7.29
C GLN A 590 -0.77 -36.06 8.67
N LYS A 591 -0.59 -36.86 9.72
CA LYS A 591 -0.29 -36.36 11.07
C LYS A 591 1.01 -35.58 11.10
N LEU A 592 2.06 -36.08 10.44
CA LEU A 592 3.36 -35.40 10.33
C LEU A 592 3.24 -34.08 9.59
N LEU A 593 2.59 -34.08 8.43
CA LEU A 593 2.29 -32.86 7.67
C LEU A 593 1.57 -31.83 8.54
N MET A 594 0.52 -32.23 9.24
CA MET A 594 -0.25 -31.34 10.12
C MET A 594 0.58 -30.83 11.30
N ARG A 595 1.48 -31.65 11.85
CA ARG A 595 2.40 -31.22 12.92
C ARG A 595 3.38 -30.17 12.43
N GLU A 596 3.98 -30.37 11.27
CA GLU A 596 4.91 -29.42 10.66
C GLU A 596 4.22 -28.11 10.28
N LEU A 597 3.06 -28.17 9.64
CA LEU A 597 2.27 -26.97 9.33
C LEU A 597 1.87 -26.20 10.58
N ARG A 598 1.46 -26.89 11.66
CA ARG A 598 1.15 -26.23 12.94
C ARG A 598 2.39 -25.60 13.58
N ARG A 599 3.55 -26.26 13.53
CA ARG A 599 4.82 -25.71 14.04
C ARG A 599 5.21 -24.46 13.27
N ALA A 600 5.21 -24.53 11.95
CA ALA A 600 5.54 -23.41 11.08
C ALA A 600 4.55 -22.24 11.27
N TRP A 601 3.25 -22.53 11.36
CA TRP A 601 2.22 -21.54 11.66
C TRP A 601 2.43 -20.88 13.02
N ARG A 602 2.67 -21.68 14.07
CA ARG A 602 2.93 -21.15 15.41
C ARG A 602 4.19 -20.28 15.45
N ASN A 603 5.28 -20.71 14.80
CA ASN A 603 6.52 -19.93 14.75
C ASN A 603 6.29 -18.62 13.98
N ASN A 604 5.61 -18.65 12.84
CA ASN A 604 5.26 -17.45 12.09
C ASN A 604 4.35 -16.50 12.90
N LEU A 605 3.39 -17.06 13.64
CA LEU A 605 2.51 -16.29 14.53
C LEU A 605 3.32 -15.63 15.67
N LEU A 606 4.29 -16.33 16.25
CA LEU A 606 5.13 -15.81 17.33
C LEU A 606 6.17 -14.81 16.84
N GLU A 607 6.87 -15.10 15.74
CA GLU A 607 7.97 -14.29 15.21
C GLU A 607 7.49 -13.05 14.47
N ARG A 608 6.31 -13.09 13.85
CA ARG A 608 5.80 -11.96 13.05
C ARG A 608 4.52 -11.34 13.61
N GLY A 609 3.80 -12.05 14.48
CA GLY A 609 2.58 -11.53 15.10
C GLY A 609 2.82 -10.35 16.05
N TRP A 610 3.99 -10.24 16.66
CA TRP A 610 4.34 -9.07 17.48
C TRP A 610 4.48 -7.80 16.62
N VAL A 611 4.97 -7.90 15.38
CA VAL A 611 5.06 -6.76 14.46
C VAL A 611 3.67 -6.22 14.13
N VAL A 612 2.72 -7.12 13.84
CA VAL A 612 1.32 -6.75 13.61
C VAL A 612 0.71 -6.12 14.87
N MET A 613 1.00 -6.67 16.05
CA MET A 613 0.57 -6.08 17.32
C MET A 613 1.15 -4.67 17.53
N CYS A 614 2.43 -4.46 17.21
CA CYS A 614 3.08 -3.14 17.27
C CYS A 614 2.43 -2.15 16.31
N ILE A 615 2.05 -2.57 15.09
CA ILE A 615 1.33 -1.72 14.14
C ILE A 615 -0.05 -1.34 14.68
N VAL A 616 -0.81 -2.29 15.24
CA VAL A 616 -2.12 -2.01 15.84
C VAL A 616 -1.99 -1.05 17.03
N LEU A 617 -0.98 -1.26 17.88
CA LEU A 617 -0.65 -0.37 19.01
C LEU A 617 -0.26 1.04 18.53
N LEU A 618 0.53 1.14 17.45
CA LEU A 618 0.92 2.41 16.85
C LEU A 618 -0.29 3.16 16.28
N VAL A 619 -1.13 2.49 15.48
CA VAL A 619 -2.36 3.08 14.91
C VAL A 619 -3.30 3.54 16.01
N PHE A 620 -3.48 2.74 17.06
CA PHE A 620 -4.29 3.12 18.20
C PHE A 620 -3.69 4.30 18.98
N SER A 621 -2.37 4.34 19.13
CA SER A 621 -1.67 5.47 19.78
C SER A 621 -1.83 6.76 18.97
N ILE A 622 -1.76 6.68 17.64
CA ILE A 622 -2.00 7.81 16.73
C ILE A 622 -3.46 8.28 16.83
N PHE A 623 -4.41 7.33 16.83
CA PHE A 623 -5.84 7.65 16.94
C PHE A 623 -6.19 8.27 18.30
N SER A 624 -5.62 7.74 19.39
CA SER A 624 -5.76 8.28 20.74
C SER A 624 -5.15 9.68 20.85
N ALA A 625 -3.94 9.88 20.32
CA ALA A 625 -3.30 11.19 20.25
C ALA A 625 -4.09 12.19 19.42
N TYR A 626 -4.72 11.73 18.32
CA TYR A 626 -5.59 12.55 17.48
C TYR A 626 -6.86 12.99 18.22
N ILE A 627 -7.53 12.07 18.93
CA ILE A 627 -8.69 12.40 19.78
C ILE A 627 -8.29 13.43 20.84
N PHE A 628 -7.16 13.23 21.52
CA PHE A 628 -6.68 14.14 22.56
C PHE A 628 -6.30 15.52 21.98
N HIS A 629 -5.73 15.56 20.77
CA HIS A 629 -5.44 16.81 20.08
C HIS A 629 -6.71 17.56 19.68
N LEU A 630 -7.73 16.86 19.20
CA LEU A 630 -9.04 17.43 18.91
C LEU A 630 -9.70 18.01 20.17
N GLU A 631 -9.61 17.31 21.30
CA GLU A 631 -10.15 17.78 22.58
C GLU A 631 -9.43 19.06 23.04
N ARG A 632 -8.09 19.12 22.90
CA ARG A 632 -7.30 20.31 23.21
C ARG A 632 -7.63 21.50 22.30
N LEU A 633 -7.88 21.25 21.02
CA LEU A 633 -8.35 22.29 20.09
C LEU A 633 -9.75 22.80 20.46
N GLU A 634 -10.60 21.93 20.97
CA GLU A 634 -11.95 22.29 21.43
C GLU A 634 -11.93 23.09 22.75
N GLU A 635 -11.04 22.74 23.68
CA GLU A 635 -10.77 23.55 24.89
C GLU A 635 -10.22 24.93 24.52
N MET A 636 -9.26 25.00 23.59
CA MET A 636 -8.74 26.29 23.10
C MET A 636 -9.82 27.11 22.41
N ARG A 637 -10.67 26.47 21.58
CA ARG A 637 -11.78 27.14 20.91
C ARG A 637 -12.79 27.69 21.91
N LYS A 638 -13.16 26.93 22.97
CA LYS A 638 -14.03 27.40 24.06
C LYS A 638 -13.42 28.56 24.83
N ALA A 639 -12.12 28.50 25.15
CA ALA A 639 -11.43 29.57 25.86
C ALA A 639 -11.36 30.87 25.05
N ILE A 640 -11.19 30.77 23.72
CA ILE A 640 -11.27 31.93 22.81
C ILE A 640 -12.72 32.46 22.76
N TRP A 641 -13.70 31.56 22.70
CA TRP A 641 -15.13 31.90 22.70
C TRP A 641 -15.55 32.69 23.95
N ASP A 642 -15.18 32.21 25.14
CA ASP A 642 -15.48 32.88 26.41
C ASP A 642 -14.78 34.25 26.51
N ARG A 643 -13.54 34.34 26.03
CA ARG A 643 -12.78 35.60 26.02
C ARG A 643 -13.41 36.63 25.07
N GLN A 644 -13.84 36.24 23.88
CA GLN A 644 -14.50 37.13 22.93
C GLN A 644 -15.89 37.57 23.43
N ALA A 645 -16.67 36.66 24.04
CA ALA A 645 -17.96 36.99 24.65
C ALA A 645 -17.81 38.01 25.80
N GLN A 646 -16.81 37.83 26.68
CA GLN A 646 -16.50 38.81 27.73
C GLN A 646 -16.05 40.17 27.16
N THR A 647 -15.27 40.15 26.07
CA THR A 647 -14.79 41.36 25.40
C THR A 647 -15.93 42.17 24.79
N LEU A 648 -16.92 41.51 24.19
CA LEU A 648 -18.14 42.15 23.69
C LEU A 648 -19.06 42.65 24.81
N GLY A 649 -19.12 41.98 25.96
CA GLY A 649 -19.79 42.51 27.16
C GLY A 649 -19.15 43.81 27.68
N LEU A 650 -17.81 43.89 27.64
CA LEU A 650 -17.04 45.10 27.97
C LEU A 650 -17.29 46.24 26.98
N VAL A 651 -17.39 45.94 25.69
CA VAL A 651 -17.77 46.92 24.66
C VAL A 651 -19.12 47.56 24.99
N HIS A 652 -20.11 46.75 25.39
CA HIS A 652 -21.44 47.24 25.75
C HIS A 652 -21.43 48.20 26.96
N LEU A 653 -20.59 47.92 27.95
CA LEU A 653 -20.36 48.78 29.12
C LEU A 653 -19.67 50.09 28.74
N TYR A 654 -18.66 50.05 27.86
CA TYR A 654 -17.99 51.28 27.40
C TYR A 654 -18.91 52.18 26.58
N ILE A 655 -19.81 51.59 25.79
CA ILE A 655 -20.85 52.34 25.06
C ILE A 655 -21.79 53.05 26.05
N GLN A 656 -22.26 52.36 27.10
CA GLN A 656 -23.10 52.98 28.14
C GLN A 656 -22.39 54.11 28.91
N GLN A 657 -21.07 54.01 29.09
CA GLN A 657 -20.25 55.03 29.75
C GLN A 657 -19.81 56.17 28.82
N LYS A 658 -20.27 56.21 27.56
CA LYS A 658 -19.85 57.17 26.54
C LYS A 658 -18.34 57.16 26.23
N ARG A 659 -17.66 56.03 26.45
CA ARG A 659 -16.20 55.84 26.20
C ARG A 659 -15.97 55.17 24.85
N PHE A 660 -16.31 55.88 23.78
CA PHE A 660 -16.44 55.30 22.43
C PHE A 660 -15.12 54.87 21.79
N ASP A 661 -14.02 55.61 21.99
CA ASP A 661 -12.71 55.24 21.42
C ASP A 661 -12.16 53.93 21.99
N GLU A 662 -12.49 53.61 23.24
CA GLU A 662 -12.07 52.37 23.89
C GLU A 662 -12.91 51.18 23.42
N ALA A 663 -14.22 51.37 23.25
CA ALA A 663 -15.11 50.38 22.66
C ALA A 663 -14.68 50.03 21.22
N ARG A 664 -14.33 51.03 20.42
CA ARG A 664 -13.86 50.86 19.03
C ARG A 664 -12.58 50.02 18.95
N LYS A 665 -11.58 50.34 19.79
CA LYS A 665 -10.31 49.60 19.85
C LYS A 665 -10.49 48.14 20.25
N LEU A 666 -11.50 47.82 21.05
CA LEU A 666 -11.81 46.45 21.45
C LEU A 666 -12.55 45.68 20.34
N LEU A 667 -13.51 46.32 19.67
CA LEU A 667 -14.18 45.74 18.50
C LEU A 667 -13.19 45.42 17.38
N GLN A 668 -12.28 46.35 17.05
CA GLN A 668 -11.24 46.13 16.05
C GLN A 668 -10.32 44.97 16.42
N ARG A 669 -9.97 44.83 17.70
CA ARG A 669 -9.13 43.73 18.17
C ARG A 669 -9.81 42.36 18.03
N VAL A 670 -11.13 42.28 18.32
CA VAL A 670 -11.91 41.04 18.13
C VAL A 670 -12.02 40.68 16.65
N ILE A 671 -12.16 41.68 15.77
CA ILE A 671 -12.20 41.49 14.30
C ILE A 671 -10.83 41.06 13.77
N GLU A 672 -9.73 41.63 14.26
CA GLU A 672 -8.36 41.25 13.87
C GLU A 672 -7.97 39.84 14.35
N GLU A 673 -8.45 39.43 15.53
CA GLU A 673 -8.15 38.11 16.10
C GLU A 673 -8.90 36.97 15.38
N ASP A 674 -10.18 37.13 15.03
CA ASP A 674 -10.94 36.09 14.30
C ASP A 674 -12.13 36.65 13.49
N PRO A 675 -11.89 37.18 12.28
CA PRO A 675 -12.90 37.91 11.50
C PRO A 675 -14.03 37.04 10.94
N GLN A 676 -13.84 35.72 10.84
CA GLN A 676 -14.85 34.80 10.28
C GLN A 676 -15.70 34.10 11.33
N SER A 677 -15.38 34.28 12.61
CA SER A 677 -16.20 33.76 13.71
C SER A 677 -17.53 34.50 13.84
N GLU A 678 -18.53 33.86 14.45
CA GLU A 678 -19.84 34.48 14.76
C GLU A 678 -19.67 35.80 15.55
N TRP A 679 -18.70 35.84 16.47
CA TRP A 679 -18.37 37.01 17.27
C TRP A 679 -17.59 38.07 16.51
N GLY A 680 -16.69 37.69 15.60
CA GLY A 680 -16.04 38.61 14.66
C GLY A 680 -17.05 39.30 13.75
N MET A 681 -17.99 38.54 13.17
CA MET A 681 -19.08 39.09 12.35
C MET A 681 -20.06 39.95 13.17
N ARG A 682 -20.29 39.61 14.44
CA ARG A 682 -21.12 40.42 15.35
C ARG A 682 -20.41 41.70 15.76
N ALA A 683 -19.11 41.64 16.05
CA ALA A 683 -18.28 42.80 16.33
C ALA A 683 -18.21 43.74 15.12
N GLN A 684 -18.09 43.18 13.91
CA GLN A 684 -18.11 43.93 12.67
C GLN A 684 -19.45 44.63 12.44
N ARG A 685 -20.58 43.94 12.63
CA ARG A 685 -21.92 44.57 12.59
C ARG A 685 -22.07 45.69 13.61
N MET A 686 -21.65 45.47 14.85
CA MET A 686 -21.71 46.50 15.90
C MET A 686 -20.85 47.72 15.56
N LEU A 687 -19.70 47.52 14.91
CA LEU A 687 -18.83 48.61 14.46
C LEU A 687 -19.47 49.39 13.30
N GLU A 688 -20.06 48.70 12.33
CA GLU A 688 -20.73 49.30 11.18
C GLU A 688 -21.99 50.08 11.59
N GLU A 689 -22.83 49.51 12.47
CA GLU A 689 -24.02 50.18 13.04
C GLU A 689 -23.64 51.46 13.80
N TRP A 690 -22.55 51.41 14.56
CA TRP A 690 -22.06 52.56 15.32
C TRP A 690 -21.49 53.66 14.40
N GLU A 691 -20.70 53.30 13.38
CA GLU A 691 -20.18 54.27 12.40
C GLU A 691 -21.28 54.90 11.54
N ALA A 692 -22.43 54.23 11.39
CA ALA A 692 -23.61 54.80 10.74
C ALA A 692 -24.31 55.82 11.64
N GLN A 693 -24.59 55.48 12.91
CA GLN A 693 -25.22 56.40 13.88
C GLN A 693 -24.39 57.67 14.10
N ARG A 694 -23.06 57.54 14.18
CA ARG A 694 -22.18 58.70 14.35
C ARG A 694 -22.26 59.66 13.15
N ARG A 695 -22.35 59.13 11.93
CA ARG A 695 -22.49 59.94 10.72
C ARG A 695 -23.84 60.66 10.63
N GLU A 696 -24.88 60.13 11.27
CA GLU A 696 -26.16 60.84 11.40
C GLU A 696 -26.06 61.99 12.40
N ILE A 697 -25.45 61.77 13.57
CA ILE A 697 -25.25 62.81 14.58
C ILE A 697 -24.36 63.95 14.04
N GLU A 698 -23.27 63.64 13.34
CA GLU A 698 -22.40 64.65 12.73
C GLU A 698 -23.12 65.43 11.60
N LYS A 699 -24.11 64.83 10.93
CA LYS A 699 -24.96 65.53 9.95
C LYS A 699 -26.00 66.43 10.61
N GLU A 700 -26.59 66.00 11.73
CA GLU A 700 -27.52 66.82 12.51
C GLU A 700 -26.80 68.04 13.08
N GLU A 701 -25.62 67.86 13.69
CA GLU A 701 -24.79 68.96 14.22
C GLU A 701 -24.31 69.93 13.11
N GLN A 702 -24.07 69.45 11.89
CA GLN A 702 -23.74 70.29 10.72
C GLN A 702 -24.96 70.98 10.10
N SER A 703 -26.17 70.50 10.37
CA SER A 703 -27.41 71.14 9.91
C SER A 703 -27.96 72.16 10.91
N GLU A 704 -27.54 72.07 12.17
CA GLU A 704 -27.84 73.05 13.23
C GLU A 704 -26.84 74.22 13.29
N GLN A 705 -25.66 74.08 12.65
CA GLN A 705 -24.69 75.16 12.41
C GLN A 705 -24.96 75.88 11.09
#